data_AF-A0A5C9CKI4-F1
#
_entry.id   AF-A0A5C9CKI4-F1
#
_cell.length_a   1.000
_cell.length_b   1.000
_cell.length_c   1.000
_cell.angle_alpha   90.00
_cell.angle_beta   90.00
_cell.angle_gamma   90.00
#
_symmetry.space_group_name_H-M   'P 1'
#
loop_
_entity.id
_entity.type
_entity.pdbx_description
1 polymer ?
#
loop_
_entity_poly.entity_id
_entity_poly.type
_entity_poly.pdbx_seq_one_letter_code
_entity_poly.pdbx_strand_id
1 'polypeptide(L)'
;MKRSFALLVILLAAIPVCGADDAVLHLTNGGFVPGELKGSEQPSVMRWQSSQFTRPFEFSMAGVSAVQYAVPSKLPKPTGEYCFELAAGDVLFGELLGLTDDVAEVEVARFGRLHVKRDQIRRLYRWSSGADLIYLGPNGLTEWKESSAAKHWRDEGGQPLTEQEGASIRGDFRVPAQAIIEFELTWKSKPDFVFALGVSDSDDETIFKRAFRFEVWDNELVVRCELGREADVDSVQQAASGAGRAHYLAYLDQEKGKLLVYTPSGTPCGQINVTPRKPQVHSGLRLTNKRGDVRLERLRISRWNGIPPREVQANKSRLHRADGAILYGQLAAFDAGSKQFTVRDGNEETKVAADQIASVFLSPPDNDVPRPFRAFYFDGTRISGELASIADDHLRLTSPAIQEPLRLPLSELRSLSVLKHENSDSVTTVEGRAGRLELGGLKLHGRLTAGRELPDASCLVWHPDFSATASPLRLGATGRIVYRDPPPKPKVAAQPQQVQPQPVGFADAFLKALAGGPNGAVPQGTNGKRTMHLRSGDTIPCEVTKITEEGINFKTSLSDATFVPHDKVKAVELTVVDGPPKLNKTKRERLLTLPRLQRDSPPTQLIRSKNGDFLRGRVIDMDDQELRLEVRIETKKIPRDRISQIIWFHPDELTEATGETQGNVSGERGGVSPPVSSSGDNANANNRGADAAPLAEDKTAATRVQALRSDGIRLTFVPDQFVDKTLSGKSDVLGSCRAEVDQVDQFLIGAEIEKSAADLAYHRWRLHHAVQPKIAMDIDGNDSGERKPGIESVLVGKPAPDFNLELLASGGKKFHLADQKGKVVILDFWATWCGPCLQTMPLVEKVAHEFEAEGVQLIAVNLEEPAKQITATLERHKLQVTVAMDIDGVAATKYQATAIPQTVIIDREGKVARLFVGGGPKLADQLREALREVLAGPSAKSE
;
A
#
# COMPACT_ATOMS: atom_id res chain seq x y z
N MET A 1 -23.97 -43.12 12.68
CA MET A 1 -22.60 -43.54 12.28
C MET A 1 -22.30 -42.90 10.93
N LYS A 2 -21.89 -41.62 10.89
CA LYS A 2 -20.50 -41.13 10.87
C LYS A 2 -19.68 -41.67 9.69
N ARG A 3 -19.70 -40.94 8.56
CA ARG A 3 -18.65 -40.96 7.54
C ARG A 3 -17.90 -39.64 7.63
N SER A 4 -16.69 -39.68 8.16
CA SER A 4 -15.76 -38.55 8.23
C SER A 4 -15.12 -38.34 6.85
N PHE A 5 -15.29 -37.17 6.28
CA PHE A 5 -14.49 -36.67 5.16
C PHE A 5 -13.46 -35.69 5.75
N ALA A 6 -12.19 -36.07 5.72
CA ALA A 6 -11.08 -35.19 6.07
C ALA A 6 -10.84 -34.22 4.90
N LEU A 7 -11.13 -32.94 5.13
CA LEU A 7 -10.84 -31.87 4.19
C LEU A 7 -9.37 -31.44 4.41
N LEU A 8 -8.56 -31.60 3.37
CA LEU A 8 -7.18 -31.11 3.31
C LEU A 8 -7.22 -29.57 3.25
N VAL A 9 -7.01 -28.92 4.40
CA VAL A 9 -6.87 -27.46 4.49
C VAL A 9 -5.45 -27.09 4.04
N ILE A 10 -5.33 -26.42 2.89
CA ILE A 10 -4.13 -25.68 2.54
C ILE A 10 -4.05 -24.49 3.49
N LEU A 11 -3.24 -24.63 4.54
CA LEU A 11 -2.98 -23.57 5.51
C LEU A 11 -2.01 -22.57 4.87
N LEU A 12 -2.53 -21.60 4.12
CA LEU A 12 -1.88 -20.31 4.01
C LEU A 12 -1.83 -19.76 5.44
N ALA A 13 -0.63 -19.60 5.99
CA ALA A 13 -0.43 -18.96 7.28
C ALA A 13 -0.96 -17.53 7.20
N ALA A 14 -2.22 -17.36 7.63
CA ALA A 14 -2.79 -16.07 7.88
C ALA A 14 -2.04 -15.48 9.06
N ILE A 15 -1.30 -14.39 8.80
CA ILE A 15 -1.08 -13.35 9.80
C ILE A 15 -2.42 -13.13 10.52
N PRO A 16 -2.49 -12.99 11.86
CA PRO A 16 -3.72 -12.53 12.49
C PRO A 16 -3.93 -11.07 12.06
N VAL A 17 -4.47 -10.92 10.86
CA VAL A 17 -5.14 -9.72 10.41
C VAL A 17 -6.35 -9.59 11.34
N CYS A 18 -6.52 -8.40 11.90
CA CYS A 18 -7.71 -7.97 12.64
C CYS A 18 -8.95 -8.65 12.04
N GLY A 19 -9.75 -9.32 12.86
CA GLY A 19 -10.96 -9.97 12.37
C GLY A 19 -11.83 -8.92 11.70
N ALA A 20 -12.37 -9.21 10.51
CA ALA A 20 -13.36 -8.34 9.86
C ALA A 20 -14.63 -8.13 10.74
N ASP A 21 -14.74 -8.90 11.83
CA ASP A 21 -15.84 -8.93 12.78
C ASP A 21 -15.56 -8.19 14.10
N ASP A 22 -14.35 -7.67 14.33
CA ASP A 22 -14.00 -7.00 15.59
C ASP A 22 -14.62 -5.59 15.67
N ALA A 23 -15.21 -5.24 16.82
CA ALA A 23 -15.65 -3.87 17.09
C ALA A 23 -14.42 -2.95 17.26
N VAL A 24 -14.60 -1.65 17.03
CA VAL A 24 -13.54 -0.65 17.14
C VAL A 24 -13.96 0.44 18.11
N LEU A 25 -13.15 0.62 19.16
CA LEU A 25 -13.25 1.75 20.08
C LEU A 25 -12.51 2.95 19.49
N HIS A 26 -13.16 4.11 19.42
CA HIS A 26 -12.59 5.38 19.01
C HIS A 26 -12.46 6.32 20.20
N LEU A 27 -11.28 6.93 20.36
CA LEU A 27 -10.95 7.85 21.43
C LEU A 27 -10.97 9.30 20.94
N THR A 28 -11.21 10.24 21.87
CA THR A 28 -11.31 11.69 21.58
C THR A 28 -10.00 12.31 21.07
N ASN A 29 -8.85 11.68 21.35
CA ASN A 29 -7.55 12.09 20.80
C ASN A 29 -7.23 11.48 19.42
N GLY A 30 -8.22 10.88 18.74
CA GLY A 30 -8.05 10.22 17.45
C GLY A 30 -7.33 8.88 17.50
N GLY A 31 -7.17 8.29 18.70
CA GLY A 31 -6.79 6.90 18.86
C GLY A 31 -7.95 5.96 18.52
N PHE A 32 -7.63 4.74 18.11
CA PHE A 32 -8.61 3.68 17.86
C PHE A 32 -8.05 2.31 18.19
N VAL A 33 -8.91 1.44 18.72
CA VAL A 33 -8.55 0.12 19.25
C VAL A 33 -9.57 -0.90 18.82
N PRO A 34 -9.25 -1.78 17.86
CA PRO A 34 -10.06 -2.97 17.59
C PRO A 34 -10.04 -3.92 18.79
N GLY A 35 -11.19 -4.53 19.07
CA GLY A 35 -11.37 -5.42 20.20
C GLY A 35 -12.83 -5.62 20.58
N GLU A 36 -13.05 -5.93 21.85
CA GLU A 36 -14.35 -6.25 22.41
C GLU A 36 -14.63 -5.41 23.66
N LEU A 37 -15.88 -4.96 23.78
CA LEU A 37 -16.39 -4.38 25.01
C LEU A 37 -16.50 -5.47 26.08
N LYS A 38 -16.12 -5.15 27.32
CA LYS A 38 -16.28 -6.00 28.49
C LYS A 38 -17.17 -5.33 29.53
N GLY A 39 -17.84 -6.14 30.33
CA GLY A 39 -18.72 -5.67 31.39
C GLY A 39 -17.99 -4.76 32.39
N SER A 40 -18.66 -3.68 32.78
CA SER A 40 -18.22 -2.68 33.74
C SER A 40 -19.36 -2.34 34.70
N GLU A 41 -19.09 -2.44 36.00
CA GLU A 41 -20.00 -2.04 37.06
C GLU A 41 -20.12 -0.50 37.17
N GLN A 42 -19.19 0.25 36.56
CA GLN A 42 -19.17 1.71 36.56
C GLN A 42 -19.54 2.24 35.17
N PRO A 43 -20.69 2.93 35.00
CA PRO A 43 -21.09 3.47 33.70
C PRO A 43 -20.14 4.56 33.17
N SER A 44 -19.32 5.17 34.04
CA SER A 44 -18.28 6.13 33.66
C SER A 44 -16.99 5.50 33.15
N VAL A 45 -16.88 4.16 33.17
CA VAL A 45 -15.68 3.41 32.76
C VAL A 45 -16.02 2.38 31.70
N MET A 46 -15.38 2.48 30.53
CA MET A 46 -15.48 1.52 29.45
C MET A 46 -14.32 0.52 29.50
N ARG A 47 -14.63 -0.76 29.73
CA ARG A 47 -13.63 -1.83 29.75
C ARG A 47 -13.49 -2.44 28.36
N TRP A 48 -12.28 -2.42 27.80
CA TRP A 48 -12.03 -2.79 26.41
C TRP A 48 -10.89 -3.78 26.26
N GLN A 49 -11.15 -4.94 25.67
CA GLN A 49 -10.16 -5.99 25.42
C GLN A 49 -9.74 -5.99 23.95
N SER A 50 -8.46 -5.70 23.68
CA SER A 50 -7.89 -5.86 22.34
C SER A 50 -7.11 -7.19 22.21
N SER A 51 -7.10 -7.78 21.02
CA SER A 51 -6.37 -9.03 20.74
C SER A 51 -4.86 -8.91 20.91
N GLN A 52 -4.32 -7.69 20.91
CA GLN A 52 -2.90 -7.38 20.97
C GLN A 52 -2.35 -7.27 22.40
N PHE A 53 -3.24 -7.25 23.39
CA PHE A 53 -2.92 -7.02 24.80
C PHE A 53 -3.36 -8.19 25.66
N THR A 54 -2.68 -8.38 26.79
CA THR A 54 -2.95 -9.51 27.71
C THR A 54 -4.11 -9.25 28.66
N ARG A 55 -4.45 -7.97 28.92
CA ARG A 55 -5.53 -7.54 29.82
C ARG A 55 -6.34 -6.40 29.20
N PRO A 56 -7.62 -6.20 29.60
CA PRO A 56 -8.43 -5.10 29.11
C PRO A 56 -7.97 -3.75 29.67
N PHE A 57 -8.21 -2.69 28.90
CA PHE A 57 -8.06 -1.31 29.33
C PHE A 57 -9.34 -0.80 29.98
N GLU A 58 -9.22 0.16 30.89
CA GLU A 58 -10.35 0.79 31.58
C GLU A 58 -10.39 2.29 31.23
N PHE A 59 -11.05 2.63 30.13
CA PHE A 59 -11.12 3.99 29.62
C PHE A 59 -12.20 4.80 30.35
N SER A 60 -11.87 6.01 30.79
CA SER A 60 -12.87 7.00 31.21
C SER A 60 -13.76 7.38 30.02
N MET A 61 -15.07 7.55 30.24
CA MET A 61 -16.01 8.01 29.21
C MET A 61 -15.66 9.38 28.63
N ALA A 62 -14.91 10.22 29.33
CA ALA A 62 -14.40 11.48 28.79
C ALA A 62 -13.39 11.27 27.63
N GLY A 63 -12.70 10.13 27.62
CA GLY A 63 -11.76 9.75 26.56
C GLY A 63 -12.38 8.98 25.40
N VAL A 64 -13.61 8.48 25.55
CA VAL A 64 -14.31 7.66 24.56
C VAL A 64 -15.14 8.56 23.64
N SER A 65 -14.94 8.44 22.33
CA SER A 65 -15.75 9.12 21.32
C SER A 65 -16.89 8.24 20.83
N ALA A 66 -16.58 7.02 20.40
CA ALA A 66 -17.56 6.07 19.90
C ALA A 66 -17.06 4.63 19.97
N VAL A 67 -17.99 3.67 19.94
CA VAL A 67 -17.74 2.27 19.60
C VAL A 67 -18.45 1.98 18.29
N GLN A 68 -17.75 1.37 17.34
CA GLN A 68 -18.31 0.97 16.04
C GLN A 68 -18.24 -0.55 15.91
N TYR A 69 -19.32 -1.18 15.47
CA TYR A 69 -19.40 -2.63 15.27
C TYR A 69 -19.36 -2.96 13.78
N ALA A 70 -18.87 -4.17 13.47
CA ALA A 70 -18.79 -4.65 12.09
C ALA A 70 -20.17 -4.69 11.43
N VAL A 71 -20.24 -4.19 10.19
CA VAL A 71 -21.51 -4.13 9.45
C VAL A 71 -21.85 -5.54 8.92
N PRO A 72 -23.05 -6.08 9.22
CA PRO A 72 -23.45 -7.39 8.73
C PRO A 72 -23.62 -7.37 7.20
N SER A 73 -23.41 -8.53 6.56
CA SER A 73 -23.54 -8.67 5.09
C SER A 73 -24.93 -8.32 4.55
N LYS A 74 -25.96 -8.43 5.39
CA LYS A 74 -27.32 -7.98 5.12
C LYS A 74 -27.84 -7.19 6.31
N LEU A 75 -28.24 -5.95 6.06
CA LEU A 75 -28.82 -5.12 7.10
C LEU A 75 -30.22 -5.65 7.48
N PRO A 76 -30.51 -5.80 8.79
CA PRO A 76 -31.86 -6.09 9.25
C PRO A 76 -32.79 -4.96 8.86
N LYS A 77 -34.03 -5.29 8.50
CA LYS A 77 -35.08 -4.30 8.36
C LYS A 77 -35.71 -4.05 9.73
N PRO A 78 -36.27 -2.85 9.97
CA PRO A 78 -37.06 -2.64 11.18
C PRO A 78 -38.23 -3.64 11.26
N THR A 79 -38.83 -3.75 12.45
CA THR A 79 -39.97 -4.62 12.71
C THR A 79 -41.15 -3.79 13.22
N GLY A 80 -42.36 -4.31 13.07
CA GLY A 80 -43.60 -3.62 13.41
C GLY A 80 -44.17 -2.75 12.27
N GLU A 81 -45.34 -2.18 12.50
CA GLU A 81 -46.09 -1.38 11.54
C GLU A 81 -45.65 0.09 11.50
N TYR A 82 -45.19 0.64 12.63
CA TYR A 82 -45.01 2.07 12.86
C TYR A 82 -43.57 2.48 13.15
N CYS A 83 -43.21 3.67 12.68
CA CYS A 83 -42.01 4.41 13.05
C CYS A 83 -42.41 5.58 13.94
N PHE A 84 -41.74 5.70 15.08
CA PHE A 84 -41.92 6.76 16.06
C PHE A 84 -40.67 7.64 16.06
N GLU A 85 -40.81 8.89 15.65
CA GLU A 85 -39.77 9.89 15.77
C GLU A 85 -40.00 10.68 17.05
N LEU A 86 -39.01 10.65 17.93
CA LEU A 86 -39.06 11.26 19.24
C LEU A 86 -38.22 12.55 19.28
N ALA A 87 -38.36 13.31 20.36
CA ALA A 87 -37.51 14.43 20.68
C ALA A 87 -36.03 14.01 20.75
N ALA A 88 -35.12 14.97 20.57
CA ALA A 88 -33.68 14.75 20.43
C ALA A 88 -33.28 13.80 19.27
N GLY A 89 -34.23 13.45 18.40
CA GLY A 89 -34.00 12.66 17.20
C GLY A 89 -34.09 11.15 17.41
N ASP A 90 -34.43 10.64 18.59
CA ASP A 90 -34.58 9.19 18.78
C ASP A 90 -35.65 8.61 17.83
N VAL A 91 -35.44 7.38 17.35
CA VAL A 91 -36.30 6.69 16.40
C VAL A 91 -36.53 5.26 16.89
N LEU A 92 -37.81 4.88 17.02
CA LEU A 92 -38.23 3.51 17.35
C LEU A 92 -39.10 2.93 16.23
N PHE A 93 -38.99 1.63 16.01
CA PHE A 93 -39.87 0.87 15.11
C PHE A 93 -40.62 -0.19 15.92
N GLY A 94 -41.94 -0.27 15.75
CA GLY A 94 -42.77 -1.18 16.52
C GLY A 94 -44.25 -1.11 16.18
N GLU A 95 -45.07 -1.79 16.98
CA GLU A 95 -46.52 -1.74 16.91
C GLU A 95 -47.07 -0.72 17.91
N LEU A 96 -48.03 0.11 17.49
CA LEU A 96 -48.78 0.96 18.41
C LEU A 96 -49.88 0.11 19.07
N LEU A 97 -49.79 -0.11 20.38
CA LEU A 97 -50.79 -0.87 21.15
C LEU A 97 -51.88 0.03 21.74
N GLY A 98 -51.54 1.29 22.02
CA GLY A 98 -52.46 2.25 22.60
C GLY A 98 -51.85 3.63 22.66
N LEU A 99 -52.70 4.64 22.73
CA LEU A 99 -52.29 6.02 22.94
C LEU A 99 -53.28 6.67 23.91
N THR A 100 -52.76 7.33 24.93
CA THR A 100 -53.51 8.15 25.89
C THR A 100 -53.01 9.60 25.84
N ASP A 101 -53.52 10.47 26.70
CA ASP A 101 -53.07 11.86 26.78
C ASP A 101 -51.61 12.01 27.29
N ASP A 102 -51.04 11.00 27.93
CA ASP A 102 -49.70 11.08 28.53
C ASP A 102 -48.68 10.14 27.88
N VAL A 103 -49.12 9.00 27.35
CA VAL A 103 -48.22 7.92 26.90
C VAL A 103 -48.73 7.25 25.62
N ALA A 104 -47.80 6.91 24.74
CA ALA A 104 -48.01 5.90 23.70
C ALA A 104 -47.42 4.57 24.17
N GLU A 105 -48.24 3.53 24.12
CA GLU A 105 -47.83 2.18 24.42
C GLU A 105 -47.41 1.48 23.12
N VAL A 106 -46.14 1.04 23.07
CA VAL A 106 -45.51 0.55 21.85
C VAL A 106 -44.88 -0.81 22.11
N GLU A 107 -45.17 -1.80 21.27
CA GLU A 107 -44.45 -3.07 21.26
C GLU A 107 -43.25 -2.97 20.30
N VAL A 108 -42.05 -2.99 20.84
CA VAL A 108 -40.80 -2.97 20.06
C VAL A 108 -40.16 -4.33 20.16
N ALA A 109 -39.96 -5.04 19.04
CA ALA A 109 -39.47 -6.43 19.05
C ALA A 109 -38.18 -6.63 19.87
N ARG A 110 -37.29 -5.63 19.90
CA ARG A 110 -36.03 -5.67 20.66
C ARG A 110 -36.19 -5.41 22.17
N PHE A 111 -37.12 -4.53 22.55
CA PHE A 111 -37.24 -4.03 23.93
C PHE A 111 -38.51 -4.52 24.65
N GLY A 112 -39.41 -5.19 23.94
CA GLY A 112 -40.74 -5.52 24.41
C GLY A 112 -41.66 -4.31 24.42
N ARG A 113 -42.64 -4.36 25.33
CA ARG A 113 -43.63 -3.30 25.55
C ARG A 113 -43.02 -2.11 26.26
N LEU A 114 -43.15 -0.93 25.65
CA LEU A 114 -42.62 0.34 26.13
C LEU A 114 -43.73 1.39 26.31
N HIS A 115 -43.55 2.27 27.29
CA HIS A 115 -44.35 3.44 27.59
C HIS A 115 -43.58 4.70 27.19
N VAL A 116 -43.82 5.16 25.95
CA VAL A 116 -43.20 6.37 25.40
C VAL A 116 -44.04 7.57 25.81
N LYS A 117 -43.43 8.58 26.47
CA LYS A 117 -44.14 9.80 26.83
C LYS A 117 -44.64 10.52 25.59
N ARG A 118 -45.93 10.87 25.55
CA ARG A 118 -46.56 11.46 24.36
C ARG A 118 -45.97 12.82 24.02
N ASP A 119 -45.61 13.61 25.03
CA ASP A 119 -44.93 14.90 24.90
C ASP A 119 -43.47 14.78 24.44
N GLN A 120 -42.99 13.57 24.14
CA GLN A 120 -41.69 13.32 23.52
C GLN A 120 -41.83 12.78 22.10
N ILE A 121 -43.04 12.47 21.63
CA ILE A 121 -43.27 12.01 20.25
C ILE A 121 -43.44 13.24 19.36
N ARG A 122 -42.62 13.36 18.32
CA ARG A 122 -42.73 14.40 17.28
C ARG A 122 -43.60 13.95 16.13
N ARG A 123 -43.40 12.70 15.70
CA ARG A 123 -44.07 12.13 14.54
C ARG A 123 -44.26 10.63 14.70
N LEU A 124 -45.37 10.14 14.17
CA LEU A 124 -45.67 8.72 14.04
C LEU A 124 -46.17 8.45 12.63
N TYR A 125 -45.67 7.42 11.95
CA TYR A 125 -46.15 7.01 10.63
C TYR A 125 -45.96 5.52 10.38
N ARG A 126 -46.74 4.96 9.46
CA ARG A 126 -46.61 3.55 9.04
C ARG A 126 -45.41 3.40 8.10
N TRP A 127 -44.45 2.55 8.45
CA TRP A 127 -43.23 2.38 7.65
C TRP A 127 -43.23 1.10 6.80
N SER A 128 -43.87 0.02 7.26
CA SER A 128 -43.81 -1.31 6.62
C SER A 128 -44.99 -1.62 5.68
N SER A 129 -46.11 -0.90 5.80
CA SER A 129 -47.35 -1.15 5.04
C SER A 129 -47.62 -0.16 3.92
N GLY A 130 -46.75 0.84 3.74
CA GLY A 130 -46.80 1.70 2.57
C GLY A 130 -46.14 1.00 1.39
N ALA A 131 -46.92 0.59 0.38
CA ALA A 131 -46.42 0.20 -0.95
C ALA A 131 -45.55 1.30 -1.63
N ASP A 132 -45.44 2.46 -0.97
CA ASP A 132 -44.74 3.64 -1.41
C ASP A 132 -43.35 3.83 -0.82
N LEU A 133 -42.92 3.14 0.26
CA LEU A 133 -41.56 3.31 0.80
C LEU A 133 -40.53 2.54 -0.07
N ILE A 134 -39.56 3.27 -0.62
CA ILE A 134 -38.53 2.74 -1.54
C ILE A 134 -37.20 2.54 -0.81
N TYR A 135 -36.84 3.50 0.04
CA TYR A 135 -35.56 3.51 0.75
C TYR A 135 -35.71 4.14 2.13
N LEU A 136 -34.96 3.59 3.09
CA LEU A 136 -34.80 4.12 4.44
C LEU A 136 -33.33 4.00 4.84
N GLY A 137 -32.73 5.13 5.23
CA GLY A 137 -31.33 5.24 5.62
C GLY A 137 -30.99 6.67 6.08
N PRO A 138 -29.72 7.11 5.94
CA PRO A 138 -28.62 6.36 5.35
C PRO A 138 -28.24 5.15 6.19
N ASN A 139 -27.70 4.13 5.53
CA ASN A 139 -27.24 2.91 6.19
C ASN A 139 -25.71 2.79 6.17
N GLY A 140 -25.01 3.90 6.39
CA GLY A 140 -23.55 4.03 6.28
C GLY A 140 -23.11 4.13 4.83
N LEU A 141 -21.88 3.68 4.55
CA LEU A 141 -21.25 3.79 3.22
C LEU A 141 -21.49 2.57 2.31
N THR A 142 -22.16 1.52 2.78
CA THR A 142 -22.33 0.26 2.03
C THR A 142 -23.08 0.42 0.71
N GLU A 143 -24.07 1.32 0.68
CA GLU A 143 -24.89 1.62 -0.50
C GLU A 143 -24.34 2.81 -1.31
N TRP A 144 -23.18 3.32 -0.92
CA TRP A 144 -22.52 4.47 -1.55
C TRP A 144 -21.21 4.06 -2.21
N LYS A 145 -20.94 4.64 -3.39
CA LYS A 145 -19.70 4.52 -4.15
C LYS A 145 -18.94 5.83 -4.07
N GLU A 146 -17.71 5.79 -3.58
CA GLU A 146 -16.81 6.95 -3.58
C GLU A 146 -16.22 7.18 -4.98
N SER A 147 -16.14 8.43 -5.42
CA SER A 147 -15.54 8.79 -6.72
C SER A 147 -14.00 8.73 -6.71
N SER A 148 -13.36 8.69 -5.54
CA SER A 148 -11.89 8.64 -5.36
C SER A 148 -11.42 7.24 -4.95
N ALA A 149 -10.21 6.85 -5.37
CA ALA A 149 -9.55 5.64 -4.86
C ALA A 149 -9.13 5.78 -3.38
N ALA A 150 -8.96 7.02 -2.90
CA ALA A 150 -8.73 7.29 -1.50
C ALA A 150 -10.08 7.42 -0.77
N LYS A 151 -10.27 6.62 0.30
CA LYS A 151 -11.46 6.65 1.14
C LYS A 151 -11.49 7.94 1.96
N HIS A 152 -12.31 8.89 1.56
CA HIS A 152 -12.45 10.21 2.17
C HIS A 152 -13.71 10.34 3.02
N TRP A 153 -14.63 9.40 2.87
CA TRP A 153 -15.84 9.32 3.68
C TRP A 153 -15.65 8.36 4.85
N ARG A 154 -16.30 8.69 5.97
CA ARG A 154 -16.38 7.86 7.18
C ARG A 154 -17.84 7.53 7.46
N ASP A 155 -18.06 6.37 8.06
CA ASP A 155 -19.35 5.99 8.62
C ASP A 155 -19.30 6.23 10.12
N GLU A 156 -20.24 7.02 10.65
CA GLU A 156 -20.45 7.19 12.08
C GLU A 156 -21.90 6.84 12.41
N GLY A 157 -22.13 5.64 12.93
CA GLY A 157 -23.48 5.18 13.31
C GLY A 157 -24.49 5.06 12.18
N GLY A 158 -24.01 4.83 10.95
CA GLY A 158 -24.84 4.76 9.75
C GLY A 158 -24.92 6.07 8.99
N GLN A 159 -24.20 7.09 9.43
CA GLN A 159 -24.24 8.42 8.86
C GLN A 159 -22.94 8.70 8.10
N PRO A 160 -22.98 8.76 6.75
CA PRO A 160 -21.86 9.21 5.95
C PRO A 160 -21.44 10.62 6.35
N LEU A 161 -20.16 10.79 6.68
CA LEU A 161 -19.53 12.05 7.07
C LEU A 161 -18.21 12.22 6.32
N THR A 162 -17.89 13.45 5.95
CA THR A 162 -16.54 13.81 5.51
C THR A 162 -16.19 15.25 5.88
N GLU A 163 -14.91 15.50 6.07
CA GLU A 163 -14.28 16.83 6.22
C GLU A 163 -13.32 17.12 5.05
N GLN A 164 -13.22 16.18 4.10
CA GLN A 164 -12.26 16.27 3.01
C GLN A 164 -12.81 17.08 1.85
N GLU A 165 -12.06 18.09 1.44
CA GLU A 165 -12.37 18.93 0.27
C GLU A 165 -12.45 18.08 -1.02
N GLY A 166 -13.53 18.25 -1.79
CA GLY A 166 -13.76 17.54 -3.05
C GLY A 166 -14.25 16.09 -2.91
N ALA A 167 -14.43 15.59 -1.68
CA ALA A 167 -14.90 14.21 -1.47
C ALA A 167 -16.34 14.04 -1.97
N SER A 168 -16.61 12.96 -2.70
CA SER A 168 -17.91 12.72 -3.34
C SER A 168 -18.32 11.26 -3.22
N ILE A 169 -19.59 11.03 -2.84
CA ILE A 169 -20.26 9.73 -2.84
C ILE A 169 -21.49 9.77 -3.71
N ARG A 170 -21.81 8.64 -4.34
CA ARG A 170 -23.04 8.43 -5.11
C ARG A 170 -23.66 7.07 -4.81
N GLY A 171 -24.97 6.92 -4.99
CA GLY A 171 -25.63 5.63 -4.84
C GLY A 171 -26.89 5.55 -5.68
N ASP A 172 -27.27 4.33 -6.10
CA ASP A 172 -28.54 4.04 -6.76
C ASP A 172 -29.57 3.62 -5.72
N PHE A 173 -30.56 4.48 -5.49
CA PHE A 173 -31.60 4.28 -4.48
C PHE A 173 -32.96 3.98 -5.10
N ARG A 174 -33.00 3.64 -6.40
CA ARG A 174 -34.24 3.34 -7.14
C ARG A 174 -35.25 4.49 -7.09
N VAL A 175 -34.77 5.73 -7.11
CA VAL A 175 -35.62 6.92 -7.14
C VAL A 175 -36.51 6.89 -8.40
N PRO A 176 -37.85 6.90 -8.27
CA PRO A 176 -38.78 6.86 -9.40
C PRO A 176 -38.93 8.25 -10.04
N ALA A 177 -39.71 8.32 -11.13
CA ALA A 177 -40.05 9.58 -11.80
C ALA A 177 -40.68 10.61 -10.84
N GLN A 178 -41.60 10.15 -9.98
CA GLN A 178 -42.27 10.94 -8.94
C GLN A 178 -41.97 10.39 -7.55
N ALA A 179 -41.25 11.17 -6.74
CA ALA A 179 -40.74 10.74 -5.44
C ALA A 179 -40.89 11.84 -4.37
N ILE A 180 -41.02 11.42 -3.12
CA ILE A 180 -40.77 12.25 -1.95
C ILE A 180 -39.41 11.81 -1.39
N ILE A 181 -38.44 12.72 -1.36
CA ILE A 181 -37.11 12.49 -0.81
C ILE A 181 -36.99 13.34 0.45
N GLU A 182 -37.08 12.69 1.60
CA GLU A 182 -36.79 13.30 2.89
C GLU A 182 -35.30 13.14 3.19
N PHE A 183 -34.59 14.23 3.46
CA PHE A 183 -33.18 14.16 3.83
C PHE A 183 -32.83 15.17 4.93
N GLU A 184 -31.81 14.83 5.72
CA GLU A 184 -31.22 15.74 6.69
C GLU A 184 -29.69 15.75 6.54
N LEU A 185 -29.14 16.95 6.36
CA LEU A 185 -27.70 17.21 6.33
C LEU A 185 -27.31 18.11 7.51
N THR A 186 -26.20 17.79 8.17
CA THR A 186 -25.62 18.60 9.27
C THR A 186 -24.16 18.94 9.00
N TRP A 187 -23.70 20.03 9.60
CA TRP A 187 -22.31 20.50 9.55
C TRP A 187 -21.95 21.22 10.85
N LYS A 188 -20.66 21.29 11.17
CA LYS A 188 -20.12 21.91 12.39
C LYS A 188 -19.53 23.29 12.13
N SER A 189 -18.98 23.51 10.94
CA SER A 189 -18.22 24.71 10.59
C SER A 189 -18.92 25.55 9.52
N LYS A 190 -18.41 25.62 8.29
CA LYS A 190 -19.07 26.31 7.19
C LYS A 190 -19.49 25.29 6.15
N PRO A 191 -20.78 25.24 5.76
CA PRO A 191 -21.23 24.30 4.76
C PRO A 191 -20.81 24.79 3.37
N ASP A 192 -20.23 23.89 2.58
CA ASP A 192 -20.07 24.06 1.15
C ASP A 192 -20.16 22.67 0.52
N PHE A 193 -21.36 22.29 0.10
CA PHE A 193 -21.65 20.98 -0.44
C PHE A 193 -22.63 21.04 -1.62
N VAL A 194 -22.76 19.91 -2.30
CA VAL A 194 -23.80 19.68 -3.30
C VAL A 194 -24.51 18.38 -2.99
N PHE A 195 -25.84 18.42 -2.85
CA PHE A 195 -26.67 17.23 -2.79
C PHE A 195 -27.59 17.17 -4.02
N ALA A 196 -27.33 16.21 -4.90
CA ALA A 196 -27.98 16.07 -6.19
C ALA A 196 -28.99 14.92 -6.20
N LEU A 197 -30.19 15.20 -6.70
CA LEU A 197 -31.32 14.28 -6.84
C LEU A 197 -31.54 13.95 -8.32
N GLY A 198 -31.66 12.66 -8.65
CA GLY A 198 -31.86 12.22 -10.04
C GLY A 198 -30.56 12.21 -10.84
N VAL A 199 -29.51 11.56 -10.30
CA VAL A 199 -28.25 11.31 -11.00
C VAL A 199 -28.13 9.86 -11.47
N SER A 200 -27.24 9.58 -12.42
CA SER A 200 -26.91 8.21 -12.81
C SER A 200 -26.07 7.50 -11.74
N ASP A 201 -26.06 6.16 -11.77
CA ASP A 201 -25.13 5.34 -10.98
C ASP A 201 -23.66 5.44 -11.49
N SER A 202 -23.44 5.97 -12.69
CA SER A 202 -22.14 6.35 -13.24
C SER A 202 -21.73 7.79 -12.90
N ASP A 203 -20.42 8.10 -12.94
CA ASP A 203 -19.88 9.48 -12.83
C ASP A 203 -20.13 10.34 -14.09
N ASP A 204 -21.35 10.32 -14.62
CA ASP A 204 -21.70 11.13 -15.78
C ASP A 204 -21.96 12.59 -15.35
N GLU A 205 -20.95 13.43 -15.55
CA GLU A 205 -21.00 14.86 -15.25
C GLU A 205 -22.06 15.61 -16.07
N THR A 206 -22.47 15.10 -17.23
CA THR A 206 -23.54 15.71 -18.03
C THR A 206 -24.92 15.48 -17.41
N ILE A 207 -25.15 14.29 -16.85
CA ILE A 207 -26.37 13.97 -16.10
C ILE A 207 -26.38 14.73 -14.78
N PHE A 208 -25.25 14.77 -14.06
CA PHE A 208 -25.12 15.51 -12.81
C PHE A 208 -25.45 17.01 -12.97
N LYS A 209 -24.95 17.65 -14.05
CA LYS A 209 -25.27 19.06 -14.36
C LYS A 209 -26.74 19.32 -14.65
N ARG A 210 -27.50 18.28 -15.00
CA ARG A 210 -28.94 18.35 -15.29
C ARG A 210 -29.83 17.92 -14.12
N ALA A 211 -29.25 17.35 -13.07
CA ALA A 211 -29.95 16.94 -11.86
C ALA A 211 -30.46 18.16 -11.06
N PHE A 212 -31.43 17.91 -10.18
CA PHE A 212 -31.82 18.90 -9.18
C PHE A 212 -30.78 18.92 -8.08
N ARG A 213 -30.22 20.10 -7.76
CA ARG A 213 -29.10 20.21 -6.83
C ARG A 213 -29.40 21.21 -5.74
N PHE A 214 -29.25 20.76 -4.50
CA PHE A 214 -29.09 21.62 -3.34
C PHE A 214 -27.62 22.04 -3.26
N GLU A 215 -27.34 23.34 -3.30
CA GLU A 215 -25.98 23.90 -3.31
C GLU A 215 -25.88 25.05 -2.31
N VAL A 216 -24.70 25.26 -1.73
CA VAL A 216 -24.45 26.42 -0.86
C VAL A 216 -23.73 27.51 -1.64
N TRP A 217 -24.35 28.68 -1.78
CA TRP A 217 -23.81 29.87 -2.48
C TRP A 217 -23.73 31.03 -1.49
N ASP A 218 -22.55 31.60 -1.25
CA ASP A 218 -22.36 32.81 -0.41
C ASP A 218 -23.14 32.83 0.94
N ASN A 219 -23.21 31.67 1.62
CA ASN A 219 -23.95 31.41 2.87
C ASN A 219 -25.47 31.25 2.71
N GLU A 220 -25.94 30.86 1.53
CA GLU A 220 -27.33 30.57 1.23
C GLU A 220 -27.42 29.16 0.66
N LEU A 221 -28.29 28.32 1.24
CA LEU A 221 -28.63 27.03 0.67
C LEU A 221 -29.71 27.26 -0.39
N VAL A 222 -29.33 27.07 -1.64
CA VAL A 222 -30.22 27.17 -2.79
C VAL A 222 -30.54 25.80 -3.35
N VAL A 223 -31.66 25.69 -4.04
CA VAL A 223 -31.96 24.57 -4.91
C VAL A 223 -31.97 25.05 -6.35
N ARG A 224 -31.45 24.25 -7.29
CA ARG A 224 -31.40 24.62 -8.71
C ARG A 224 -31.53 23.43 -9.65
N CYS A 225 -31.95 23.70 -10.88
CA CYS A 225 -31.90 22.77 -12.01
C CYS A 225 -31.51 23.51 -13.29
N GLU A 226 -30.73 22.87 -14.16
CA GLU A 226 -30.25 23.45 -15.42
C GLU A 226 -30.42 22.44 -16.57
N LEU A 227 -31.27 22.76 -17.54
CA LEU A 227 -31.57 21.93 -18.70
C LEU A 227 -31.25 22.68 -20.00
N GLY A 228 -30.01 22.57 -20.46
CA GLY A 228 -29.57 23.17 -21.72
C GLY A 228 -29.43 24.70 -21.62
N ARG A 229 -30.44 25.44 -22.07
CA ARG A 229 -30.47 26.92 -21.96
C ARG A 229 -31.48 27.44 -20.93
N GLU A 230 -32.21 26.54 -20.30
CA GLU A 230 -33.17 26.88 -19.24
C GLU A 230 -32.55 26.51 -17.90
N ALA A 231 -32.69 27.39 -16.91
CA ALA A 231 -32.29 27.14 -15.54
C ALA A 231 -33.27 27.84 -14.61
N ASP A 232 -33.47 27.24 -13.45
CA ASP A 232 -34.25 27.81 -12.37
C ASP A 232 -33.49 27.58 -11.06
N VAL A 233 -33.64 28.53 -10.13
CA VAL A 233 -32.97 28.55 -8.84
C VAL A 233 -33.86 29.23 -7.83
N ASP A 234 -33.92 28.67 -6.63
CA ASP A 234 -34.68 29.25 -5.53
C ASP A 234 -33.91 29.10 -4.22
N SER A 235 -34.07 30.07 -3.32
CA SER A 235 -33.43 30.05 -2.01
C SER A 235 -34.26 29.23 -1.05
N VAL A 236 -33.62 28.33 -0.29
CA VAL A 236 -34.31 27.44 0.65
C VAL A 236 -34.06 27.85 2.10
N GLN A 237 -32.84 28.28 2.42
CA GLN A 237 -32.45 28.66 3.78
C GLN A 237 -31.16 29.49 3.78
N GLN A 238 -31.02 30.38 4.76
CA GLN A 238 -29.73 31.00 5.08
C GLN A 238 -28.80 30.00 5.83
N ALA A 239 -27.62 29.77 5.29
CA ALA A 239 -26.60 28.84 5.80
C ALA A 239 -25.40 29.63 6.36
N ALA A 240 -25.60 30.34 7.47
CA ALA A 240 -24.56 31.11 8.15
C ALA A 240 -23.36 30.25 8.58
N SER A 241 -22.23 30.90 8.84
CA SER A 241 -21.03 30.21 9.37
C SER A 241 -21.29 29.70 10.80
N GLY A 242 -20.89 28.45 11.07
CA GLY A 242 -21.12 27.75 12.32
C GLY A 242 -21.94 26.48 12.13
N ALA A 243 -22.17 25.75 13.23
CA ALA A 243 -22.94 24.52 13.20
C ALA A 243 -24.36 24.77 12.66
N GLY A 244 -24.81 23.92 11.75
CA GLY A 244 -26.11 24.09 11.11
C GLY A 244 -26.69 22.77 10.58
N ARG A 245 -27.93 22.87 10.13
CA ARG A 245 -28.71 21.73 9.62
C ARG A 245 -29.61 22.15 8.46
N ALA A 246 -29.88 21.21 7.58
CA ALA A 246 -30.80 21.30 6.45
C ALA A 246 -31.67 20.03 6.44
N HIS A 247 -32.94 20.13 6.83
CA HIS A 247 -33.88 19.01 6.88
C HIS A 247 -35.11 19.33 6.03
N TYR A 248 -35.32 18.58 4.95
CA TYR A 248 -36.37 18.87 3.98
C TYR A 248 -37.09 17.62 3.46
N LEU A 249 -38.30 17.84 2.97
CA LEU A 249 -39.08 16.96 2.10
C LEU A 249 -39.05 17.54 0.69
N ALA A 250 -38.37 16.85 -0.23
CA ALA A 250 -38.29 17.21 -1.63
C ALA A 250 -39.27 16.37 -2.47
N TYR A 251 -40.32 17.01 -2.98
CA TYR A 251 -41.31 16.40 -3.88
C TYR A 251 -40.84 16.56 -5.32
N LEU A 252 -40.22 15.50 -5.83
CA LEU A 252 -39.55 15.43 -7.11
C LEU A 252 -40.49 14.88 -8.19
N ASP A 253 -40.62 15.58 -9.32
CA ASP A 253 -41.21 15.10 -10.57
C ASP A 253 -40.19 15.32 -11.70
N GLN A 254 -39.43 14.27 -12.02
CA GLN A 254 -38.35 14.33 -13.03
C GLN A 254 -38.90 14.50 -14.45
N GLU A 255 -40.12 14.01 -14.72
CA GLU A 255 -40.70 14.05 -16.05
C GLU A 255 -41.21 15.45 -16.40
N LYS A 256 -41.76 16.16 -15.41
CA LYS A 256 -42.19 17.56 -15.56
C LYS A 256 -41.08 18.56 -15.24
N GLY A 257 -39.93 18.09 -14.75
CA GLY A 257 -38.83 18.96 -14.33
C GLY A 257 -39.21 19.87 -13.16
N LYS A 258 -40.01 19.34 -12.24
CA LYS A 258 -40.55 20.07 -11.09
C LYS A 258 -39.99 19.53 -9.78
N LEU A 259 -39.65 20.43 -8.87
CA LEU A 259 -39.31 20.11 -7.49
C LEU A 259 -40.03 21.06 -6.55
N LEU A 260 -40.66 20.54 -5.50
CA LEU A 260 -41.16 21.36 -4.40
C LEU A 260 -40.43 20.98 -3.11
N VAL A 261 -39.96 21.97 -2.37
CA VAL A 261 -39.19 21.78 -1.15
C VAL A 261 -40.00 22.30 0.04
N TYR A 262 -40.21 21.44 1.02
CA TYR A 262 -40.91 21.75 2.26
C TYR A 262 -40.05 21.38 3.46
N THR A 263 -40.22 22.08 4.58
CA THR A 263 -39.79 21.56 5.87
C THR A 263 -40.58 20.28 6.23
N PRO A 264 -40.08 19.43 7.14
CA PRO A 264 -40.84 18.33 7.71
C PRO A 264 -42.12 18.78 8.43
N SER A 265 -42.13 20.01 8.93
CA SER A 265 -43.33 20.63 9.49
C SER A 265 -44.34 21.06 8.43
N GLY A 266 -44.01 20.94 7.14
CA GLY A 266 -44.83 21.21 5.96
C GLY A 266 -44.91 22.68 5.54
N THR A 267 -43.94 23.50 5.96
CA THR A 267 -43.79 24.88 5.49
C THR A 267 -43.09 24.86 4.11
N PRO A 268 -43.61 25.53 3.07
CA PRO A 268 -42.92 25.63 1.79
C PRO A 268 -41.63 26.45 1.94
N CYS A 269 -40.54 25.96 1.36
CA CYS A 269 -39.21 26.61 1.44
C CYS A 269 -38.65 27.00 0.08
N GLY A 270 -39.01 26.29 -0.99
CA GLY A 270 -38.52 26.61 -2.33
C GLY A 270 -39.14 25.72 -3.40
N GLN A 271 -39.02 26.14 -4.66
CA GLN A 271 -39.55 25.41 -5.79
C GLN A 271 -38.66 25.54 -7.03
N ILE A 272 -38.70 24.53 -7.88
CA ILE A 272 -38.06 24.52 -9.20
C ILE A 272 -39.06 24.09 -10.25
N ASN A 273 -39.04 24.77 -11.38
CA ASN A 273 -39.84 24.43 -12.54
C ASN A 273 -39.06 24.68 -13.84
N VAL A 274 -38.43 23.64 -14.38
CA VAL A 274 -37.68 23.67 -15.65
C VAL A 274 -38.19 22.57 -16.56
N THR A 275 -38.92 22.91 -17.62
CA THR A 275 -39.59 21.90 -18.45
C THR A 275 -38.59 21.17 -19.37
N PRO A 276 -38.39 19.84 -19.23
CA PRO A 276 -37.43 19.12 -20.07
C PRO A 276 -37.95 18.96 -21.50
N ARG A 277 -37.12 19.29 -22.50
CA ARG A 277 -37.43 18.95 -23.91
C ARG A 277 -37.61 17.45 -24.13
N LYS A 278 -36.83 16.64 -23.42
CA LYS A 278 -36.93 15.18 -23.39
C LYS A 278 -36.80 14.72 -21.93
N PRO A 279 -37.90 14.28 -21.30
CA PRO A 279 -37.88 13.72 -19.96
C PRO A 279 -36.85 12.59 -19.80
N GLN A 280 -36.08 12.64 -18.73
CA GLN A 280 -35.16 11.58 -18.34
C GLN A 280 -35.31 11.33 -16.84
N VAL A 281 -35.44 10.05 -16.47
CA VAL A 281 -35.61 9.62 -15.09
C VAL A 281 -34.34 8.90 -14.68
N HIS A 282 -33.77 9.35 -13.57
CA HIS A 282 -32.57 8.76 -12.98
C HIS A 282 -32.83 8.37 -11.53
N SER A 283 -32.23 7.26 -11.11
CA SER A 283 -32.55 6.60 -9.84
C SER A 283 -31.58 6.90 -8.70
N GLY A 284 -30.48 7.60 -8.99
CA GLY A 284 -29.39 7.81 -8.05
C GLY A 284 -29.42 9.17 -7.36
N LEU A 285 -28.62 9.24 -6.28
CA LEU A 285 -28.32 10.44 -5.52
C LEU A 285 -26.80 10.63 -5.44
N ARG A 286 -26.34 11.88 -5.33
CA ARG A 286 -24.92 12.21 -5.12
C ARG A 286 -24.76 13.28 -4.05
N LEU A 287 -23.81 13.07 -3.14
CA LEU A 287 -23.39 14.06 -2.15
C LEU A 287 -21.91 14.37 -2.35
N THR A 288 -21.59 15.65 -2.49
CA THR A 288 -20.22 16.13 -2.68
C THR A 288 -19.92 17.21 -1.65
N ASN A 289 -18.86 17.01 -0.86
CA ASN A 289 -18.29 18.02 0.00
C ASN A 289 -17.36 18.91 -0.83
N LYS A 290 -17.77 20.16 -1.10
CA LYS A 290 -16.91 21.11 -1.79
C LYS A 290 -15.88 21.67 -0.83
N ARG A 291 -16.25 22.09 0.38
CA ARG A 291 -15.37 22.54 1.47
C ARG A 291 -16.04 22.37 2.84
N GLY A 292 -15.23 22.39 3.90
CA GLY A 292 -15.72 22.25 5.27
C GLY A 292 -16.10 20.81 5.57
N ASP A 293 -17.20 20.64 6.30
CA ASP A 293 -17.69 19.34 6.74
C ASP A 293 -19.17 19.14 6.40
N VAL A 294 -19.55 17.91 6.08
CA VAL A 294 -20.94 17.54 5.83
C VAL A 294 -21.21 16.12 6.30
N ARG A 295 -22.37 15.93 6.93
CA ARG A 295 -22.88 14.65 7.38
C ARG A 295 -24.30 14.44 6.86
N LEU A 296 -24.58 13.25 6.34
CA LEU A 296 -25.94 12.81 6.01
C LEU A 296 -26.53 12.10 7.22
N GLU A 297 -27.48 12.76 7.88
CA GLU A 297 -28.16 12.24 9.08
C GLU A 297 -29.36 11.36 8.72
N ARG A 298 -30.05 11.69 7.63
CA ARG A 298 -31.31 11.06 7.24
C ARG A 298 -31.48 11.01 5.72
N LEU A 299 -32.03 9.90 5.23
CA LEU A 299 -32.45 9.72 3.85
C LEU A 299 -33.63 8.73 3.79
N ARG A 300 -34.82 9.22 3.42
CA ARG A 300 -36.01 8.41 3.21
C ARG A 300 -36.63 8.75 1.86
N ILE A 301 -36.92 7.71 1.06
CA ILE A 301 -37.45 7.88 -0.29
C ILE A 301 -38.76 7.12 -0.38
N SER A 302 -39.82 7.82 -0.77
CA SER A 302 -41.12 7.20 -1.05
C SER A 302 -41.69 7.64 -2.41
N ARG A 303 -42.63 6.88 -2.95
CA ARG A 303 -43.41 7.28 -4.13
C ARG A 303 -44.25 8.50 -3.81
N TRP A 304 -44.42 9.37 -4.81
CA TRP A 304 -45.34 10.50 -4.75
C TRP A 304 -46.40 10.34 -5.83
N ASN A 305 -47.65 10.65 -5.49
CA ASN A 305 -48.79 10.61 -6.42
C ASN A 305 -48.93 11.88 -7.29
N GLY A 306 -47.99 12.82 -7.19
CA GLY A 306 -47.97 14.07 -7.95
C GLY A 306 -48.87 15.19 -7.41
N ILE A 307 -49.60 14.97 -6.30
CA ILE A 307 -50.44 16.00 -5.67
C ILE A 307 -49.59 16.81 -4.68
N PRO A 308 -49.42 18.14 -4.86
CA PRO A 308 -48.65 18.96 -3.93
C PRO A 308 -49.22 18.92 -2.51
N PRO A 309 -48.37 18.96 -1.47
CA PRO A 309 -48.83 19.04 -0.09
C PRO A 309 -49.55 20.37 0.16
N ARG A 310 -50.62 20.33 0.95
CA ARG A 310 -51.33 21.52 1.41
C ARG A 310 -50.52 22.25 2.49
N GLU A 311 -50.59 23.57 2.52
CA GLU A 311 -49.98 24.38 3.59
C GLU A 311 -50.49 23.96 4.97
N VAL A 312 -49.58 23.94 5.95
CA VAL A 312 -49.88 23.47 7.31
C VAL A 312 -49.53 24.47 8.40
N GLN A 313 -50.34 24.46 9.46
CA GLN A 313 -50.02 25.16 10.72
C GLN A 313 -49.01 24.33 11.51
N ALA A 314 -47.71 24.60 11.32
CA ALA A 314 -46.61 23.82 11.88
C ALA A 314 -46.69 23.58 13.40
N ASN A 315 -47.22 24.55 14.14
CA ASN A 315 -47.28 24.52 15.61
C ASN A 315 -48.48 23.72 16.16
N LYS A 316 -49.38 23.21 15.32
CA LYS A 316 -50.53 22.40 15.76
C LYS A 316 -50.33 20.91 15.47
N SER A 317 -50.74 20.10 16.45
CA SER A 317 -50.93 18.66 16.25
C SER A 317 -51.92 18.42 15.11
N ARG A 318 -51.59 17.45 14.24
CA ARG A 318 -52.34 17.19 13.01
C ARG A 318 -52.14 15.77 12.51
N LEU A 319 -53.15 15.25 11.83
CA LEU A 319 -53.11 13.99 11.10
C LEU A 319 -53.09 14.29 9.60
N HIS A 320 -52.09 13.75 8.91
CA HIS A 320 -52.03 13.76 7.45
C HIS A 320 -52.68 12.48 6.95
N ARG A 321 -53.75 12.62 6.17
CA ARG A 321 -54.48 11.50 5.59
C ARG A 321 -53.81 11.03 4.31
N ALA A 322 -54.01 9.77 3.95
CA ALA A 322 -53.45 9.16 2.74
C ALA A 322 -53.97 9.82 1.44
N ASP A 323 -55.15 10.45 1.49
CA ASP A 323 -55.73 11.23 0.39
C ASP A 323 -55.16 12.66 0.27
N GLY A 324 -54.20 13.04 1.12
CA GLY A 324 -53.59 14.36 1.16
C GLY A 324 -54.35 15.41 1.98
N ALA A 325 -55.50 15.06 2.58
CA ALA A 325 -56.20 15.95 3.51
C ALA A 325 -55.47 16.04 4.86
N ILE A 326 -55.65 17.16 5.56
CA ILE A 326 -55.08 17.38 6.89
C ILE A 326 -56.23 17.57 7.87
N LEU A 327 -56.23 16.78 8.94
CA LEU A 327 -57.13 16.93 10.07
C LEU A 327 -56.35 17.56 11.23
N TYR A 328 -56.76 18.75 11.66
CA TYR A 328 -56.20 19.40 12.84
C TYR A 328 -56.94 18.97 14.10
N GLY A 329 -56.24 18.94 15.23
CA GLY A 329 -56.81 18.64 16.54
C GLY A 329 -55.81 17.94 17.46
N GLN A 330 -56.17 17.83 18.72
CA GLN A 330 -55.42 17.04 19.69
C GLN A 330 -55.65 15.56 19.39
N LEU A 331 -54.58 14.80 19.16
CA LEU A 331 -54.67 13.35 19.13
C LEU A 331 -54.90 12.85 20.56
N ALA A 332 -56.13 12.39 20.81
CA ALA A 332 -56.63 12.04 22.15
C ALA A 332 -56.44 10.56 22.48
N ALA A 333 -56.65 9.67 21.50
CA ALA A 333 -56.50 8.24 21.72
C ALA A 333 -56.18 7.45 20.45
N PHE A 334 -55.70 6.23 20.64
CA PHE A 334 -55.62 5.18 19.63
C PHE A 334 -56.12 3.86 20.24
N ASP A 335 -57.04 3.21 19.54
CA ASP A 335 -57.56 1.89 19.92
C ASP A 335 -56.99 0.83 18.98
N ALA A 336 -56.15 -0.07 19.51
CA ALA A 336 -55.49 -1.10 18.70
C ALA A 336 -56.46 -2.18 18.19
N GLY A 337 -57.56 -2.44 18.90
CA GLY A 337 -58.56 -3.44 18.48
C GLY A 337 -59.30 -3.05 17.20
N SER A 338 -59.70 -1.78 17.11
CA SER A 338 -60.38 -1.20 15.94
C SER A 338 -59.43 -0.50 14.96
N LYS A 339 -58.16 -0.31 15.32
CA LYS A 339 -57.16 0.47 14.58
C LYS A 339 -57.66 1.87 14.21
N GLN A 340 -58.25 2.58 15.17
CA GLN A 340 -58.76 3.93 14.97
C GLN A 340 -58.05 4.95 15.87
N PHE A 341 -57.69 6.08 15.28
CA PHE A 341 -57.25 7.27 16.00
C PHE A 341 -58.44 8.16 16.31
N THR A 342 -58.49 8.68 17.54
CA THR A 342 -59.46 9.70 17.95
C THR A 342 -58.77 11.05 17.99
N VAL A 343 -59.25 11.98 17.17
CA VAL A 343 -58.81 13.38 17.15
C VAL A 343 -59.89 14.25 17.76
N ARG A 344 -59.51 15.09 18.72
CA ARG A 344 -60.39 16.05 19.37
C ARG A 344 -60.08 17.46 18.87
N ASP A 345 -61.10 18.16 18.37
CA ASP A 345 -61.03 19.59 18.05
C ASP A 345 -62.11 20.32 18.85
N GLY A 346 -61.71 21.01 19.93
CA GLY A 346 -62.66 21.55 20.92
C GLY A 346 -63.47 20.44 21.60
N ASN A 347 -64.80 20.45 21.40
CA ASN A 347 -65.73 19.44 21.93
C ASN A 347 -66.08 18.33 20.93
N GLU A 348 -65.60 18.42 19.68
CA GLU A 348 -65.87 17.42 18.65
C GLU A 348 -64.78 16.35 18.63
N GLU A 349 -65.18 15.08 18.59
CA GLU A 349 -64.28 13.94 18.43
C GLU A 349 -64.50 13.27 17.07
N THR A 350 -63.44 13.17 16.29
CA THR A 350 -63.43 12.49 15.00
C THR A 350 -62.60 11.22 15.10
N LYS A 351 -63.19 10.08 14.74
CA LYS A 351 -62.48 8.81 14.61
C LYS A 351 -62.01 8.59 13.18
N VAL A 352 -60.74 8.26 13.00
CA VAL A 352 -60.13 8.03 11.69
C VAL A 352 -59.41 6.68 11.71
N ALA A 353 -59.70 5.83 10.73
CA ALA A 353 -59.03 4.55 10.60
C ALA A 353 -57.53 4.74 10.30
N ALA A 354 -56.68 3.92 10.91
CA ALA A 354 -55.23 4.01 10.81
C ALA A 354 -54.71 3.85 9.39
N ASP A 355 -55.41 3.09 8.55
CA ASP A 355 -55.07 2.90 7.14
C ASP A 355 -55.32 4.12 6.26
N GLN A 356 -56.15 5.06 6.73
CA GLN A 356 -56.39 6.35 6.09
C GLN A 356 -55.38 7.42 6.51
N ILE A 357 -54.44 7.11 7.42
CA ILE A 357 -53.48 8.08 7.96
C ILE A 357 -52.08 7.77 7.40
N ALA A 358 -51.50 8.75 6.73
CA ALA A 358 -50.12 8.70 6.25
C ALA A 358 -49.13 9.02 7.38
N SER A 359 -49.41 10.06 8.17
CA SER A 359 -48.58 10.40 9.33
C SER A 359 -49.32 11.25 10.36
N VAL A 360 -48.98 11.07 11.62
CA VAL A 360 -49.37 11.89 12.75
C VAL A 360 -48.20 12.81 13.08
N PHE A 361 -48.48 14.11 13.24
CA PHE A 361 -47.53 15.07 13.78
C PHE A 361 -48.07 15.59 15.10
N LEU A 362 -47.20 15.59 16.11
CA LEU A 362 -47.45 16.17 17.42
C LEU A 362 -46.51 17.36 17.60
N SER A 363 -46.94 18.33 18.42
CA SER A 363 -46.15 19.51 18.77
C SER A 363 -45.66 19.40 20.22
N PRO A 364 -44.73 18.49 20.54
CA PRO A 364 -44.17 18.41 21.88
C PRO A 364 -43.40 19.69 22.23
N PRO A 365 -43.32 20.08 23.51
CA PRO A 365 -42.51 21.21 23.95
C PRO A 365 -41.02 20.98 23.61
N ASP A 366 -40.30 22.07 23.29
CA ASP A 366 -38.85 22.04 23.13
C ASP A 366 -38.17 21.95 24.50
N ASN A 367 -38.10 20.73 25.04
CA ASN A 367 -37.38 20.42 26.26
C ASN A 367 -36.07 19.68 25.93
N ASP A 368 -34.94 20.39 26.00
CA ASP A 368 -33.62 19.83 25.77
C ASP A 368 -33.06 19.21 27.06
N VAL A 369 -33.51 17.99 27.37
CA VAL A 369 -32.91 17.20 28.45
C VAL A 369 -31.58 16.62 27.97
N PRO A 370 -30.46 16.82 28.68
CA PRO A 370 -29.17 16.27 28.29
C PRO A 370 -29.22 14.75 28.07
N ARG A 371 -28.63 14.29 26.96
CA ARG A 371 -28.54 12.88 26.59
C ARG A 371 -27.10 12.58 26.22
N PRO A 372 -26.24 12.19 27.19
CA PRO A 372 -24.80 12.08 26.96
C PRO A 372 -24.43 10.91 26.03
N PHE A 373 -25.30 9.90 25.88
CA PHE A 373 -25.06 8.75 25.02
C PHE A 373 -26.13 8.57 23.97
N ARG A 374 -25.72 7.99 22.84
CA ARG A 374 -26.63 7.59 21.76
C ARG A 374 -26.22 6.25 21.17
N ALA A 375 -27.16 5.32 21.14
CA ALA A 375 -27.04 4.01 20.53
C ALA A 375 -27.73 3.99 19.17
N PHE A 376 -27.07 3.39 18.19
CA PHE A 376 -27.58 3.17 16.83
C PHE A 376 -27.61 1.68 16.54
N TYR A 377 -28.69 1.19 15.95
CA TYR A 377 -28.82 -0.20 15.51
C TYR A 377 -28.87 -0.29 13.99
N PHE A 378 -28.55 -1.46 13.46
CA PHE A 378 -28.52 -1.68 12.01
C PHE A 378 -29.90 -1.61 11.33
N ASP A 379 -30.99 -1.68 12.08
CA ASP A 379 -32.36 -1.53 11.57
C ASP A 379 -32.84 -0.06 11.50
N GLY A 380 -31.97 0.89 11.84
CA GLY A 380 -32.27 2.32 11.88
C GLY A 380 -32.80 2.82 13.24
N THR A 381 -32.99 1.95 14.22
CA THR A 381 -33.38 2.36 15.58
C THR A 381 -32.29 3.22 16.20
N ARG A 382 -32.70 4.36 16.79
CA ARG A 382 -31.81 5.32 17.44
C ARG A 382 -32.36 5.68 18.81
N ILE A 383 -31.56 5.52 19.86
CA ILE A 383 -31.99 5.80 21.23
C ILE A 383 -30.89 6.56 21.95
N SER A 384 -31.26 7.59 22.69
CA SER A 384 -30.33 8.39 23.48
C SER A 384 -30.83 8.61 24.90
N GLY A 385 -29.86 8.77 25.80
CA GLY A 385 -30.10 8.83 27.24
C GLY A 385 -28.83 8.69 28.05
N GLU A 386 -28.99 8.25 29.29
CA GLU A 386 -27.91 8.03 30.25
C GLU A 386 -27.62 6.53 30.38
N LEU A 387 -26.33 6.18 30.38
CA LEU A 387 -25.88 4.81 30.55
C LEU A 387 -25.90 4.43 32.03
N ALA A 388 -26.61 3.36 32.38
CA ALA A 388 -26.77 2.88 33.75
C ALA A 388 -25.81 1.72 34.08
N SER A 389 -25.50 0.84 33.13
CA SER A 389 -24.49 -0.21 33.29
C SER A 389 -24.03 -0.78 31.95
N ILE A 390 -22.87 -1.45 31.96
CA ILE A 390 -22.30 -2.14 30.80
C ILE A 390 -22.11 -3.60 31.19
N ALA A 391 -22.77 -4.53 30.49
CA ALA A 391 -22.53 -5.97 30.61
C ALA A 391 -21.82 -6.49 29.35
N ASP A 392 -21.37 -7.75 29.38
CA ASP A 392 -20.68 -8.37 28.24
C ASP A 392 -21.57 -8.54 27.01
N ASP A 393 -22.90 -8.61 27.15
CA ASP A 393 -23.84 -8.84 26.07
C ASP A 393 -24.88 -7.72 25.88
N HIS A 394 -24.98 -6.78 26.82
CA HIS A 394 -25.94 -5.66 26.75
C HIS A 394 -25.49 -4.41 27.50
N LEU A 395 -26.05 -3.27 27.10
CA LEU A 395 -26.02 -2.01 27.86
C LEU A 395 -27.36 -1.79 28.56
N ARG A 396 -27.36 -1.08 29.68
CA ARG A 396 -28.61 -0.54 30.25
C ARG A 396 -28.63 0.96 30.09
N LEU A 397 -29.70 1.51 29.52
CA LEU A 397 -29.84 2.93 29.24
C LEU A 397 -31.19 3.45 29.72
N THR A 398 -31.19 4.62 30.35
CA THR A 398 -32.41 5.34 30.73
C THR A 398 -32.63 6.50 29.77
N SER A 399 -33.77 6.51 29.07
CA SER A 399 -34.12 7.60 28.15
C SER A 399 -35.15 8.54 28.81
N PRO A 400 -34.99 9.88 28.72
CA PRO A 400 -36.02 10.80 29.19
C PRO A 400 -37.39 10.62 28.52
N ALA A 401 -37.42 9.99 27.33
CA ALA A 401 -38.64 9.77 26.53
C ALA A 401 -39.40 8.48 26.87
N ILE A 402 -38.79 7.54 27.59
CA ILE A 402 -39.34 6.20 27.83
C ILE A 402 -39.37 5.99 29.35
N GLN A 403 -40.48 5.49 29.88
CA GLN A 403 -40.66 5.40 31.34
C GLN A 403 -39.79 4.30 31.96
N GLU A 404 -39.60 3.18 31.27
CA GLU A 404 -38.78 2.08 31.75
C GLU A 404 -37.31 2.15 31.27
N PRO A 405 -36.35 1.63 32.05
CA PRO A 405 -34.98 1.43 31.59
C PRO A 405 -34.91 0.42 30.45
N LEU A 406 -34.04 0.69 29.48
CA LEU A 406 -33.88 -0.13 28.29
C LEU A 406 -32.69 -1.09 28.42
N ARG A 407 -32.89 -2.33 28.00
CA ARG A 407 -31.83 -3.32 27.79
C ARG A 407 -31.41 -3.33 26.33
N LEU A 408 -30.19 -2.88 26.05
CA LEU A 408 -29.67 -2.69 24.70
C LEU A 408 -28.71 -3.85 24.34
N PRO A 409 -29.14 -4.86 23.56
CA PRO A 409 -28.26 -5.96 23.16
C PRO A 409 -27.11 -5.48 22.26
N LEU A 410 -25.88 -5.91 22.56
CA LEU A 410 -24.68 -5.51 21.80
C LEU A 410 -24.61 -6.18 20.41
N SER A 411 -25.20 -7.36 20.25
CA SER A 411 -25.12 -8.16 19.01
C SER A 411 -25.75 -7.52 17.79
N GLU A 412 -26.66 -6.58 17.98
CA GLU A 412 -27.36 -5.85 16.90
C GLU A 412 -26.92 -4.38 16.82
N LEU A 413 -26.08 -3.96 17.76
CA LEU A 413 -25.65 -2.58 17.88
C LEU A 413 -24.72 -2.25 16.71
N ARG A 414 -24.99 -1.13 16.04
CA ARG A 414 -24.14 -0.58 14.99
C ARG A 414 -23.06 0.30 15.58
N SER A 415 -23.47 1.19 16.47
CA SER A 415 -22.54 2.05 17.19
C SER A 415 -23.11 2.56 18.50
N LEU A 416 -22.20 2.94 19.39
CA LEU A 416 -22.46 3.74 20.58
C LEU A 416 -21.65 5.01 20.46
N SER A 417 -22.28 6.18 20.61
CA SER A 417 -21.61 7.47 20.54
C SER A 417 -21.73 8.21 21.87
N VAL A 418 -20.65 8.87 22.29
CA VAL A 418 -20.63 9.78 23.43
C VAL A 418 -20.82 11.20 22.89
N LEU A 419 -21.97 11.80 23.18
CA LEU A 419 -22.38 13.11 22.66
C LEU A 419 -21.88 14.28 23.51
N LYS A 420 -21.75 14.06 24.82
CA LYS A 420 -21.20 15.04 25.76
C LYS A 420 -20.14 14.36 26.59
N HIS A 421 -18.92 14.86 26.50
CA HIS A 421 -17.86 14.48 27.43
C HIS A 421 -18.09 15.30 28.70
N GLU A 422 -18.45 14.64 29.80
CA GLU A 422 -18.36 15.30 31.10
C GLU A 422 -16.89 15.67 31.32
N ASN A 423 -16.62 16.93 31.65
CA ASN A 423 -15.30 17.33 32.12
C ASN A 423 -15.09 16.67 33.49
N SER A 424 -14.58 15.44 33.49
CA SER A 424 -14.13 14.78 34.72
C SER A 424 -12.63 15.01 34.90
N ASP A 425 -12.29 15.40 36.11
CA ASP A 425 -10.99 15.86 36.60
C ASP A 425 -9.76 15.04 36.18
N SER A 426 -8.65 15.78 36.08
CA SER A 426 -7.25 15.35 36.01
C SER A 426 -7.01 13.87 35.67
N VAL A 427 -6.69 13.61 34.41
CA VAL A 427 -5.90 12.43 34.04
C VAL A 427 -4.68 12.43 34.96
N THR A 428 -4.58 11.42 35.83
CA THR A 428 -3.41 11.21 36.69
C THR A 428 -2.18 11.32 35.81
N THR A 429 -1.24 12.18 36.16
CA THR A 429 0.01 12.34 35.40
C THR A 429 0.79 11.04 35.52
N VAL A 430 0.60 10.14 34.56
CA VAL A 430 1.37 8.91 34.45
C VAL A 430 2.79 9.30 34.04
N GLU A 431 3.76 8.92 34.86
CA GLU A 431 5.17 9.12 34.54
C GLU A 431 5.54 8.40 33.23
N GLY A 432 6.34 9.06 32.39
CA GLY A 432 6.80 8.50 31.12
C GLY A 432 6.74 9.49 29.98
N ARG A 433 7.45 9.18 28.89
CA ARG A 433 7.46 10.00 27.68
C ARG A 433 6.19 9.71 26.86
N ALA A 434 5.44 10.74 26.53
CA ALA A 434 4.26 10.62 25.67
C ALA A 434 4.67 10.17 24.26
N GLY A 435 3.97 9.18 23.72
CA GLY A 435 4.19 8.64 22.40
C GLY A 435 2.92 8.03 21.82
N ARG A 436 3.08 7.40 20.66
CA ARG A 436 1.99 6.80 19.90
C ARG A 436 2.34 5.38 19.51
N LEU A 437 1.57 4.42 19.98
CA LEU A 437 1.67 3.01 19.65
C LEU A 437 0.81 2.72 18.41
N GLU A 438 1.38 2.03 17.43
CA GLU A 438 0.70 1.52 16.24
C GLU A 438 1.07 0.06 16.02
N LEU A 439 0.10 -0.85 16.08
CA LEU A 439 0.32 -2.29 15.87
C LEU A 439 -1.01 -2.96 15.51
N GLY A 440 -1.03 -4.09 14.80
CA GLY A 440 -2.27 -4.87 14.60
C GLY A 440 -3.51 -4.08 14.14
N GLY A 441 -3.35 -2.98 13.40
CA GLY A 441 -4.46 -2.11 13.01
C GLY A 441 -5.01 -1.18 14.09
N LEU A 442 -4.36 -1.06 15.27
CA LEU A 442 -4.70 -0.06 16.30
C LEU A 442 -3.75 1.14 16.26
N LYS A 443 -4.23 2.27 16.80
CA LYS A 443 -3.43 3.47 17.09
C LYS A 443 -3.80 4.00 18.48
N LEU A 444 -2.85 4.03 19.40
CA LEU A 444 -3.05 4.51 20.77
C LEU A 444 -2.04 5.58 21.14
N HIS A 445 -2.49 6.73 21.61
CA HIS A 445 -1.61 7.68 22.31
C HIS A 445 -1.50 7.26 23.77
N GLY A 446 -0.33 7.45 24.37
CA GLY A 446 -0.04 6.98 25.72
C GLY A 446 1.45 6.97 26.03
N ARG A 447 1.84 6.15 27.00
CA ARG A 447 3.22 6.04 27.52
C ARG A 447 3.60 4.58 27.75
N LEU A 448 4.88 4.25 27.60
CA LEU A 448 5.44 3.03 28.19
C LEU A 448 5.56 3.20 29.70
N THR A 449 5.17 2.19 30.45
CA THR A 449 5.28 2.12 31.92
C THR A 449 6.10 0.93 32.36
N ALA A 450 6.56 0.93 33.62
CA ALA A 450 7.42 -0.12 34.15
C ALA A 450 6.86 -1.54 33.87
N GLY A 451 7.74 -2.42 33.39
CA GLY A 451 7.36 -3.75 32.93
C GLY A 451 8.52 -4.72 32.94
N ARG A 452 8.22 -6.02 33.03
CA ARG A 452 9.19 -7.13 32.95
C ARG A 452 8.59 -8.24 32.10
N GLU A 453 9.45 -8.99 31.43
CA GLU A 453 9.03 -10.12 30.61
C GLU A 453 8.38 -11.20 31.49
N LEU A 454 7.27 -11.76 30.99
CA LEU A 454 6.52 -12.86 31.60
C LEU A 454 6.34 -13.97 30.56
N PRO A 455 6.03 -15.23 30.96
CA PRO A 455 5.95 -16.36 30.03
C PRO A 455 5.05 -16.13 28.80
N ASP A 456 3.95 -15.39 28.95
CA ASP A 456 2.98 -15.11 27.88
C ASP A 456 2.86 -13.61 27.54
N ALA A 457 3.76 -12.76 28.04
CA ALA A 457 3.66 -11.30 27.89
C ALA A 457 5.03 -10.62 27.72
N SER A 458 5.08 -9.64 26.82
CA SER A 458 6.25 -8.78 26.66
C SER A 458 6.44 -7.86 27.88
N CYS A 459 7.68 -7.43 28.12
CA CYS A 459 7.97 -6.36 29.09
C CYS A 459 7.45 -4.99 28.65
N LEU A 460 7.01 -4.84 27.39
CA LEU A 460 6.41 -3.63 26.85
C LEU A 460 4.98 -3.45 27.38
N VAL A 461 4.85 -2.70 28.47
CA VAL A 461 3.57 -2.34 29.09
C VAL A 461 3.16 -0.96 28.61
N TRP A 462 2.03 -0.88 27.90
CA TRP A 462 1.50 0.39 27.39
C TRP A 462 0.37 0.90 28.27
N HIS A 463 0.45 2.18 28.63
CA HIS A 463 -0.61 2.92 29.31
C HIS A 463 -1.21 3.94 28.35
N PRO A 464 -2.37 3.65 27.75
CA PRO A 464 -3.08 4.60 26.90
C PRO A 464 -3.46 5.86 27.66
N ASP A 465 -3.54 6.99 26.96
CA ASP A 465 -4.22 8.17 27.48
C ASP A 465 -5.71 7.85 27.75
N PHE A 466 -6.29 8.48 28.77
CA PHE A 466 -7.65 8.26 29.27
C PHE A 466 -7.98 6.87 29.85
N SER A 467 -7.05 5.92 29.82
CA SER A 467 -7.18 4.65 30.54
C SER A 467 -6.74 4.80 31.98
N ALA A 468 -7.39 4.14 32.94
CA ALA A 468 -6.92 3.99 34.31
C ALA A 468 -5.93 2.84 34.48
N THR A 469 -5.83 1.96 33.47
CA THR A 469 -4.98 0.77 33.51
C THR A 469 -4.00 0.74 32.35
N ALA A 470 -2.86 0.07 32.58
CA ALA A 470 -1.87 -0.28 31.56
C ALA A 470 -1.91 -1.79 31.28
N SER A 471 -1.53 -2.19 30.07
CA SER A 471 -1.57 -3.59 29.65
C SER A 471 -0.29 -4.00 28.90
N PRO A 472 0.33 -5.14 29.25
CA PRO A 472 1.43 -5.72 28.49
C PRO A 472 0.98 -6.15 27.08
N LEU A 473 1.85 -5.91 26.10
CA LEU A 473 1.71 -6.49 24.76
C LEU A 473 1.81 -8.02 24.82
N ARG A 474 1.00 -8.71 24.01
CA ARG A 474 1.17 -10.15 23.79
C ARG A 474 2.45 -10.44 23.02
N LEU A 475 3.03 -11.63 23.24
CA LEU A 475 4.18 -12.09 22.46
C LEU A 475 3.83 -12.17 20.97
N GLY A 476 4.79 -11.81 20.11
CA GLY A 476 4.60 -11.81 18.66
C GLY A 476 3.89 -10.57 18.10
N ALA A 477 3.56 -9.58 18.95
CA ALA A 477 3.03 -8.30 18.47
C ALA A 477 4.02 -7.64 17.48
N THR A 478 3.49 -7.09 16.39
CA THR A 478 4.29 -6.38 15.38
C THR A 478 3.73 -4.98 15.13
N GLY A 479 4.63 -4.00 15.09
CA GLY A 479 4.26 -2.60 14.98
C GLY A 479 5.37 -1.66 15.40
N ARG A 480 5.00 -0.51 15.96
CA ARG A 480 5.94 0.56 16.33
C ARG A 480 5.41 1.45 17.44
N ILE A 481 6.33 2.06 18.18
CA ILE A 481 6.07 3.17 19.10
C ILE A 481 6.76 4.40 18.53
N VAL A 482 6.02 5.48 18.31
CA VAL A 482 6.52 6.73 17.73
C VAL A 482 6.51 7.82 18.79
N TYR A 483 7.68 8.39 19.08
CA TYR A 483 7.84 9.56 19.96
C TYR A 483 8.13 10.85 19.18
N ARG A 484 8.69 10.71 17.97
CA ARG A 484 8.91 11.79 17.02
C ARG A 484 8.69 11.25 15.61
N ASP A 485 7.81 11.88 14.84
CA ASP A 485 7.60 11.49 13.45
C ASP A 485 8.89 11.74 12.64
N PRO A 486 9.27 10.82 11.74
CA PRO A 486 10.42 11.01 10.88
C PRO A 486 10.20 12.24 9.98
N PRO A 487 11.27 13.00 9.65
CA PRO A 487 11.15 14.13 8.74
C PRO A 487 10.58 13.66 7.38
N PRO A 488 9.71 14.45 6.74
CA PRO A 488 9.12 14.09 5.45
C PRO A 488 10.22 13.82 4.42
N LYS A 489 10.08 12.74 3.65
CA LYS A 489 11.04 12.39 2.59
C LYS A 489 11.15 13.58 1.62
N PRO A 490 12.35 14.11 1.33
CA PRO A 490 12.50 15.20 0.38
C PRO A 490 12.01 14.77 -1.00
N LYS A 491 11.16 15.60 -1.64
CA LYS A 491 10.71 15.39 -3.01
C LYS A 491 11.94 15.37 -3.93
N VAL A 492 12.10 14.29 -4.70
CA VAL A 492 13.21 14.14 -5.66
C VAL A 492 13.09 15.25 -6.70
N ALA A 493 14.00 16.24 -6.64
CA ALA A 493 14.10 17.29 -7.64
C ALA A 493 14.65 16.71 -8.97
N ALA A 494 14.07 17.15 -10.09
CA ALA A 494 14.48 16.76 -11.43
C ALA A 494 15.97 17.08 -11.69
N GLN A 495 16.68 16.14 -12.31
CA GLN A 495 18.12 16.24 -12.59
C GLN A 495 18.43 17.35 -13.63
N PRO A 496 19.40 18.24 -13.38
CA PRO A 496 19.93 19.14 -14.40
C PRO A 496 20.85 18.42 -15.41
N GLN A 497 20.88 18.96 -16.64
CA GLN A 497 21.57 18.47 -17.83
C GLN A 497 23.08 18.19 -17.66
N GLN A 498 23.53 17.14 -18.37
CA GLN A 498 24.90 16.64 -18.43
C GLN A 498 25.86 17.58 -19.15
N VAL A 499 27.02 17.84 -18.54
CA VAL A 499 28.22 18.38 -19.21
C VAL A 499 29.22 17.22 -19.37
N GLN A 500 29.75 17.06 -20.59
CA GLN A 500 30.70 16.00 -20.98
C GLN A 500 32.11 16.21 -20.39
N PRO A 501 32.81 15.15 -19.94
CA PRO A 501 34.27 15.16 -19.80
C PRO A 501 34.99 14.22 -20.78
N GLN A 502 36.18 14.66 -21.22
CA GLN A 502 37.12 13.94 -22.09
C GLN A 502 37.85 12.78 -21.38
N PRO A 503 38.35 11.76 -22.12
CA PRO A 503 39.02 10.59 -21.53
C PRO A 503 40.54 10.71 -21.49
N VAL A 504 41.16 10.29 -20.37
CA VAL A 504 42.60 9.96 -20.29
C VAL A 504 42.75 8.60 -19.60
N GLY A 505 43.57 7.74 -20.21
CA GLY A 505 43.68 6.29 -19.94
C GLY A 505 44.27 5.90 -18.58
N PHE A 506 43.85 4.73 -18.11
CA PHE A 506 43.97 4.23 -16.74
C PHE A 506 44.52 2.79 -16.76
N ALA A 507 45.80 2.60 -16.43
CA ALA A 507 46.30 1.31 -15.91
C ALA A 507 47.66 1.41 -15.20
N ASP A 508 48.60 2.25 -15.64
CA ASP A 508 49.95 2.29 -15.05
C ASP A 508 50.21 3.44 -14.05
N ALA A 509 49.27 4.38 -13.90
CA ALA A 509 49.41 5.49 -12.95
C ALA A 509 49.00 5.15 -11.51
N PHE A 510 48.18 4.10 -11.32
CA PHE A 510 47.61 3.76 -10.02
C PHE A 510 48.62 3.12 -9.06
N LEU A 511 49.64 2.42 -9.59
CA LEU A 511 50.72 1.83 -8.78
C LEU A 511 51.85 2.82 -8.45
N LYS A 512 51.98 3.92 -9.20
CA LYS A 512 52.98 4.98 -8.93
C LYS A 512 52.50 6.07 -7.97
N ALA A 513 51.19 6.32 -7.84
CA ALA A 513 50.66 7.30 -6.89
C ALA A 513 50.64 6.82 -5.42
N LEU A 514 50.99 5.54 -5.18
CA LEU A 514 51.03 4.97 -3.83
C LEU A 514 52.44 5.04 -3.18
N ALA A 515 53.48 5.49 -3.90
CA ALA A 515 54.86 5.53 -3.42
C ALA A 515 55.58 6.90 -3.67
N GLY A 516 55.79 7.68 -2.60
CA GLY A 516 56.64 8.89 -2.51
C GLY A 516 55.81 10.20 -2.47
N GLY A 517 56.00 11.18 -1.57
CA GLY A 517 56.93 11.50 -0.47
C GLY A 517 56.38 12.73 0.31
N PRO A 518 57.06 13.26 1.35
CA PRO A 518 56.43 13.86 2.53
C PRO A 518 56.28 15.40 2.50
N ASN A 519 55.11 15.90 2.90
CA ASN A 519 54.86 17.12 3.68
C ASN A 519 53.47 17.71 3.37
N GLY A 520 52.63 17.79 4.40
CA GLY A 520 51.36 18.50 4.36
C GLY A 520 50.70 18.37 5.73
N ALA A 521 50.76 19.45 6.50
CA ALA A 521 50.36 19.51 7.89
C ALA A 521 48.99 18.86 8.18
N VAL A 522 48.94 18.10 9.27
CA VAL A 522 47.74 17.49 9.83
C VAL A 522 46.84 18.59 10.42
N PRO A 523 45.61 18.81 9.92
CA PRO A 523 44.61 19.53 10.69
C PRO A 523 44.09 18.60 11.79
N GLN A 524 44.36 18.96 13.03
CA GLN A 524 43.73 18.34 14.20
C GLN A 524 42.22 18.61 14.20
N GLY A 525 41.45 17.57 14.51
CA GLY A 525 40.18 17.68 15.23
C GLY A 525 38.94 18.01 14.42
N THR A 526 38.32 16.99 13.81
CA THR A 526 36.85 16.95 13.66
C THR A 526 36.37 15.52 13.92
N ASN A 527 35.50 15.37 14.91
CA ASN A 527 34.93 14.12 15.41
C ASN A 527 34.02 13.46 14.35
N GLY A 528 34.61 12.76 13.38
CA GLY A 528 33.90 12.11 12.29
C GLY A 528 33.30 10.76 12.72
N LYS A 529 32.01 10.54 12.47
CA LYS A 529 31.27 9.33 12.85
C LYS A 529 31.94 8.06 12.30
N ARG A 530 32.46 7.23 13.20
CA ARG A 530 32.92 5.86 12.96
C ARG A 530 31.77 4.93 13.30
N THR A 531 31.27 4.16 12.33
CA THR A 531 30.04 3.37 12.51
C THR A 531 30.19 1.97 11.92
N MET A 532 29.47 1.02 12.50
CA MET A 532 29.33 -0.33 12.01
C MET A 532 27.86 -0.62 11.74
N HIS A 533 27.59 -1.17 10.55
CA HIS A 533 26.28 -1.55 10.09
C HIS A 533 26.17 -3.06 10.14
N LEU A 534 25.18 -3.58 10.86
CA LEU A 534 24.93 -5.01 10.99
C LEU A 534 23.88 -5.49 9.98
N ARG A 535 23.86 -6.80 9.72
CA ARG A 535 22.85 -7.41 8.85
C ARG A 535 21.43 -7.28 9.40
N SER A 536 21.27 -7.22 10.72
CA SER A 536 20.01 -6.91 11.41
C SER A 536 19.43 -5.54 11.07
N GLY A 537 20.20 -4.66 10.41
CA GLY A 537 19.84 -3.26 10.17
C GLY A 537 20.30 -2.31 11.27
N ASP A 538 21.05 -2.81 12.26
CA ASP A 538 21.63 -1.98 13.32
C ASP A 538 22.74 -1.09 12.78
N THR A 539 22.85 0.10 13.38
CA THR A 539 23.88 1.09 13.10
C THR A 539 24.50 1.49 14.43
N ILE A 540 25.69 0.97 14.68
CA ILE A 540 26.40 1.05 15.97
C ILE A 540 27.57 2.02 15.82
N PRO A 541 27.61 3.13 16.57
CA PRO A 541 28.79 3.98 16.63
C PRO A 541 29.89 3.22 17.38
N CYS A 542 31.02 3.00 16.71
CA CYS A 542 32.12 2.24 17.28
C CYS A 542 33.47 2.63 16.69
N GLU A 543 34.53 2.37 17.44
CA GLU A 543 35.89 2.38 16.95
C GLU A 543 36.31 0.94 16.66
N VAL A 544 36.58 0.62 15.39
CA VAL A 544 37.18 -0.67 15.01
C VAL A 544 38.66 -0.64 15.33
N THR A 545 39.07 -1.51 16.25
CA THR A 545 40.45 -1.63 16.73
C THR A 545 41.24 -2.65 15.92
N LYS A 546 40.61 -3.75 15.52
CA LYS A 546 41.25 -4.83 14.75
C LYS A 546 40.23 -5.60 13.91
N ILE A 547 40.62 -6.07 12.74
CA ILE A 547 39.88 -7.09 11.97
C ILE A 547 40.77 -8.33 11.86
N THR A 548 40.20 -9.49 12.15
CA THR A 548 40.84 -10.81 12.01
C THR A 548 40.05 -11.66 11.02
N GLU A 549 40.50 -12.88 10.73
CA GLU A 549 39.74 -13.83 9.93
C GLU A 549 38.39 -14.21 10.56
N GLU A 550 38.30 -14.16 11.90
CA GLU A 550 37.11 -14.54 12.66
C GLU A 550 36.07 -13.41 12.73
N GLY A 551 36.49 -12.15 12.75
CA GLY A 551 35.58 -11.02 12.90
C GLY A 551 36.25 -9.67 13.15
N ILE A 552 35.49 -8.78 13.78
CA ILE A 552 35.86 -7.39 14.01
C ILE A 552 35.91 -7.13 15.51
N ASN A 553 37.05 -6.68 16.01
CA ASN A 553 37.18 -6.13 17.35
C ASN A 553 36.87 -4.64 17.32
N PHE A 554 36.06 -4.19 18.27
CA PHE A 554 35.61 -2.81 18.33
C PHE A 554 35.41 -2.34 19.78
N LYS A 555 35.26 -1.02 19.94
CA LYS A 555 34.81 -0.38 21.18
C LYS A 555 33.59 0.45 20.87
N THR A 556 32.56 0.36 21.71
CA THR A 556 31.35 1.18 21.61
C THR A 556 30.92 1.66 22.99
N SER A 557 30.18 2.75 23.06
CA SER A 557 29.54 3.22 24.29
C SER A 557 28.17 2.57 24.54
N LEU A 558 27.68 1.73 23.63
CA LEU A 558 26.35 1.13 23.70
C LEU A 558 26.31 -0.22 24.45
N SER A 559 27.45 -0.89 24.61
CA SER A 559 27.59 -2.20 25.22
C SER A 559 29.07 -2.48 25.56
N ASP A 560 29.30 -3.44 26.46
CA ASP A 560 30.63 -3.98 26.80
C ASP A 560 31.15 -5.00 25.77
N ALA A 561 30.38 -5.33 24.73
CA ALA A 561 30.82 -6.21 23.66
C ALA A 561 32.02 -5.62 22.89
N THR A 562 33.04 -6.44 22.71
CA THR A 562 34.31 -6.03 22.05
C THR A 562 34.56 -6.73 20.73
N PHE A 563 33.71 -7.69 20.33
CA PHE A 563 33.90 -8.53 19.15
C PHE A 563 32.57 -8.81 18.43
N VAL A 564 32.59 -8.81 17.10
CA VAL A 564 31.48 -9.24 16.24
C VAL A 564 31.98 -10.12 15.10
N PRO A 565 31.35 -11.30 14.87
CA PRO A 565 31.66 -12.15 13.72
C PRO A 565 31.35 -11.50 12.36
N HIS A 566 32.11 -11.85 11.32
CA HIS A 566 31.90 -11.31 9.96
C HIS A 566 30.51 -11.56 9.40
N ASP A 567 29.89 -12.71 9.69
CA ASP A 567 28.56 -13.09 9.18
C ASP A 567 27.43 -12.20 9.72
N LYS A 568 27.70 -11.37 10.74
CA LYS A 568 26.74 -10.40 11.31
C LYS A 568 26.96 -8.98 10.80
N VAL A 569 28.10 -8.69 10.17
CA VAL A 569 28.47 -7.34 9.72
C VAL A 569 28.09 -7.13 8.26
N LYS A 570 27.54 -5.96 7.94
CA LYS A 570 27.25 -5.54 6.57
C LYS A 570 28.23 -4.49 6.07
N ALA A 571 28.59 -3.52 6.90
CA ALA A 571 29.60 -2.53 6.56
C ALA A 571 30.26 -1.93 7.80
N VAL A 572 31.44 -1.35 7.61
CA VAL A 572 32.11 -0.50 8.60
C VAL A 572 32.56 0.79 7.92
N GLU A 573 32.24 1.91 8.54
CA GLU A 573 32.70 3.25 8.18
C GLU A 573 33.78 3.68 9.16
N LEU A 574 35.01 3.80 8.66
CA LEU A 574 36.19 4.09 9.45
C LEU A 574 36.50 5.58 9.51
N THR A 575 36.03 6.36 8.52
CA THR A 575 36.13 7.82 8.46
C THR A 575 34.94 8.41 7.69
N VAL A 576 34.62 9.68 7.97
CA VAL A 576 33.58 10.43 7.23
C VAL A 576 34.11 10.79 5.84
N VAL A 577 33.32 10.49 4.82
CA VAL A 577 33.56 10.93 3.43
C VAL A 577 32.31 11.65 2.95
N ASP A 578 32.44 12.88 2.46
CA ASP A 578 31.31 13.66 1.98
C ASP A 578 30.68 13.06 0.72
N GLY A 579 29.39 12.79 0.82
CA GLY A 579 28.53 12.39 -0.30
C GLY A 579 28.63 10.91 -0.71
N PRO A 580 27.55 10.35 -1.30
CA PRO A 580 27.60 9.04 -1.91
C PRO A 580 28.63 9.04 -3.05
N PRO A 581 29.39 7.95 -3.23
CA PRO A 581 30.37 7.86 -4.29
C PRO A 581 29.68 8.05 -5.64
N LYS A 582 30.21 8.93 -6.50
CA LYS A 582 29.76 9.10 -7.90
C LYS A 582 30.16 7.88 -8.73
N LEU A 583 29.50 6.75 -8.50
CA LEU A 583 29.60 5.55 -9.30
C LEU A 583 28.61 5.64 -10.46
N ASN A 584 29.10 5.60 -11.70
CA ASN A 584 28.22 5.41 -12.85
C ASN A 584 27.59 4.01 -12.79
N LYS A 585 26.44 3.84 -13.45
CA LYS A 585 25.65 2.60 -13.44
C LYS A 585 26.50 1.38 -13.82
N THR A 586 27.33 1.51 -14.87
CA THR A 586 28.22 0.46 -15.37
C THR A 586 29.30 0.03 -14.36
N LYS A 587 29.97 0.96 -13.69
CA LYS A 587 31.01 0.63 -12.69
C LYS A 587 30.38 -0.02 -11.45
N ARG A 588 29.16 0.40 -11.07
CA ARG A 588 28.40 -0.25 -9.99
C ARG A 588 28.01 -1.67 -10.37
N GLU A 589 27.44 -1.87 -11.55
CA GLU A 589 27.09 -3.20 -12.08
C GLU A 589 28.33 -4.10 -12.12
N ARG A 590 29.48 -3.60 -12.58
CA ARG A 590 30.73 -4.38 -12.60
C ARG A 590 31.22 -4.79 -11.21
N LEU A 591 31.08 -3.93 -10.19
CA LEU A 591 31.48 -4.25 -8.82
C LEU A 591 30.56 -5.30 -8.17
N LEU A 592 29.26 -5.25 -8.51
CA LEU A 592 28.22 -6.13 -7.97
C LEU A 592 28.08 -7.45 -8.74
N THR A 593 28.57 -7.51 -9.98
CA THR A 593 28.55 -8.75 -10.78
C THR A 593 29.62 -9.72 -10.27
N LEU A 594 29.25 -10.96 -10.00
CA LEU A 594 30.18 -12.04 -9.67
C LEU A 594 30.60 -12.79 -10.95
N PRO A 595 31.88 -12.73 -11.36
CA PRO A 595 32.37 -13.49 -12.51
C PRO A 595 32.20 -15.00 -12.32
N ARG A 596 31.90 -15.74 -13.40
CA ARG A 596 31.59 -17.18 -13.35
C ARG A 596 32.72 -18.02 -12.73
N LEU A 597 33.97 -17.66 -13.02
CA LEU A 597 35.18 -18.29 -12.45
C LEU A 597 35.33 -18.11 -10.94
N GLN A 598 34.59 -17.17 -10.34
CA GLN A 598 34.63 -16.86 -8.91
C GLN A 598 33.36 -17.28 -8.18
N ARG A 599 32.51 -18.12 -8.80
CA ARG A 599 31.26 -18.60 -8.20
C ARG A 599 31.51 -19.40 -6.92
N ASP A 600 32.53 -20.24 -6.91
CA ASP A 600 32.84 -21.15 -5.78
C ASP A 600 33.72 -20.49 -4.71
N SER A 601 34.31 -19.33 -5.00
CA SER A 601 35.12 -18.55 -4.06
C SER A 601 34.99 -17.05 -4.34
N PRO A 602 33.82 -16.44 -4.01
CA PRO A 602 33.56 -15.05 -4.31
C PRO A 602 34.40 -14.14 -3.40
N PRO A 603 34.94 -13.03 -3.92
CA PRO A 603 35.51 -12.00 -3.05
C PRO A 603 34.39 -11.36 -2.22
N THR A 604 34.55 -11.45 -0.91
CA THR A 604 33.54 -11.21 0.14
C THR A 604 33.53 -9.78 0.65
N GLN A 605 34.51 -8.93 0.29
CA GLN A 605 34.55 -7.54 0.74
C GLN A 605 34.81 -6.54 -0.39
N LEU A 606 34.24 -5.34 -0.25
CA LEU A 606 34.51 -4.16 -1.05
C LEU A 606 35.09 -3.06 -0.17
N ILE A 607 36.32 -2.64 -0.48
CA ILE A 607 37.02 -1.57 0.21
C ILE A 607 36.80 -0.27 -0.55
N ARG A 608 36.45 0.80 0.16
CA ARG A 608 36.41 2.17 -0.35
C ARG A 608 37.49 3.00 0.31
N SER A 609 38.34 3.64 -0.47
CA SER A 609 39.33 4.60 0.03
C SER A 609 38.73 6.01 0.20
N LYS A 610 39.41 6.87 0.97
CA LYS A 610 38.99 8.26 1.22
C LYS A 610 38.85 9.11 -0.04
N ASN A 611 39.63 8.84 -1.08
CA ASN A 611 39.55 9.51 -2.38
C ASN A 611 38.45 8.92 -3.30
N GLY A 612 37.68 7.92 -2.84
CA GLY A 612 36.54 7.37 -3.57
C GLY A 612 36.85 6.21 -4.51
N ASP A 613 38.05 5.63 -4.45
CA ASP A 613 38.38 4.41 -5.18
C ASP A 613 37.78 3.17 -4.50
N PHE A 614 37.54 2.14 -5.31
CA PHE A 614 36.92 0.89 -4.89
C PHE A 614 37.82 -0.29 -5.24
N LEU A 615 38.00 -1.21 -4.29
CA LEU A 615 38.76 -2.43 -4.48
C LEU A 615 37.99 -3.62 -3.89
N ARG A 616 37.72 -4.63 -4.71
CA ARG A 616 37.05 -5.87 -4.28
C ARG A 616 38.08 -6.96 -3.99
N GLY A 617 37.95 -7.64 -2.87
CA GLY A 617 38.90 -8.67 -2.43
C GLY A 617 38.41 -9.43 -1.19
N ARG A 618 39.30 -10.21 -0.58
CA ARG A 618 39.07 -10.87 0.71
C ARG A 618 39.96 -10.22 1.76
N VAL A 619 39.37 -9.72 2.84
CA VAL A 619 40.15 -9.16 3.97
C VAL A 619 40.80 -10.31 4.72
N ILE A 620 42.11 -10.24 4.91
CA ILE A 620 42.88 -11.19 5.74
C ILE A 620 42.87 -10.68 7.18
N ASP A 621 43.39 -9.47 7.40
CA ASP A 621 43.32 -8.76 8.67
C ASP A 621 43.54 -7.25 8.51
N MET A 622 43.25 -6.52 9.58
CA MET A 622 43.49 -5.08 9.69
C MET A 622 43.88 -4.72 11.11
N ASP A 623 44.89 -3.88 11.28
CA ASP A 623 45.24 -3.25 12.56
C ASP A 623 45.11 -1.72 12.47
N ASP A 624 45.80 -1.00 13.35
CA ASP A 624 45.82 0.46 13.39
C ASP A 624 46.69 1.08 12.29
N GLN A 625 47.57 0.31 11.64
CA GLN A 625 48.51 0.80 10.63
C GLN A 625 48.17 0.34 9.20
N GLU A 626 47.78 -0.91 9.00
CA GLU A 626 47.54 -1.47 7.67
C GLU A 626 46.34 -2.44 7.58
N LEU A 627 45.78 -2.54 6.38
CA LEU A 627 44.84 -3.59 5.94
C LEU A 627 45.58 -4.53 4.98
N ARG A 628 45.50 -5.83 5.25
CA ARG A 628 45.95 -6.88 4.33
C ARG A 628 44.75 -7.46 3.59
N LEU A 629 44.77 -7.33 2.27
CA LEU A 629 43.67 -7.73 1.38
C LEU A 629 44.19 -8.68 0.29
N GLU A 630 43.56 -9.84 0.14
CA GLU A 630 43.80 -10.74 -0.97
C GLU A 630 43.00 -10.27 -2.20
N VAL A 631 43.69 -10.02 -3.31
CA VAL A 631 43.09 -9.65 -4.60
C VAL A 631 43.69 -10.54 -5.67
N ARG A 632 42.88 -11.41 -6.28
CA ARG A 632 43.34 -12.36 -7.33
C ARG A 632 44.55 -13.19 -6.89
N ILE A 633 44.53 -13.71 -5.66
CA ILE A 633 45.56 -14.58 -5.06
C ILE A 633 46.84 -13.82 -4.64
N GLU A 634 46.90 -12.49 -4.83
CA GLU A 634 47.98 -11.65 -4.33
C GLU A 634 47.56 -10.89 -3.06
N THR A 635 48.41 -10.91 -2.03
CA THR A 635 48.21 -10.11 -0.82
C THR A 635 48.70 -8.68 -1.04
N LYS A 636 47.80 -7.72 -0.90
CA LYS A 636 48.09 -6.28 -0.95
C LYS A 636 48.01 -5.67 0.44
N LYS A 637 49.00 -4.84 0.78
CA LYS A 637 49.04 -4.03 2.00
C LYS A 637 48.58 -2.61 1.70
N ILE A 638 47.58 -2.13 2.42
CA ILE A 638 47.00 -0.80 2.24
C ILE A 638 47.07 -0.06 3.58
N PRO A 639 47.69 1.14 3.65
CA PRO A 639 47.68 1.95 4.87
C PRO A 639 46.27 2.20 5.40
N ARG A 640 46.07 1.97 6.70
CA ARG A 640 44.78 2.02 7.40
C ARG A 640 44.11 3.39 7.30
N ASP A 641 44.91 4.45 7.25
CA ASP A 641 44.48 5.84 7.13
C ASP A 641 43.89 6.18 5.75
N ARG A 642 44.16 5.39 4.71
CA ARG A 642 43.59 5.58 3.36
C ARG A 642 42.19 5.00 3.20
N ILE A 643 41.76 4.15 4.13
CA ILE A 643 40.49 3.41 4.03
C ILE A 643 39.38 4.21 4.68
N SER A 644 38.29 4.40 3.92
CA SER A 644 37.08 5.03 4.44
C SER A 644 36.03 4.02 4.88
N GLN A 645 35.80 2.96 4.10
CA GLN A 645 34.71 2.03 4.32
C GLN A 645 35.11 0.61 3.88
N ILE A 646 34.55 -0.39 4.55
CA ILE A 646 34.61 -1.80 4.18
C ILE A 646 33.17 -2.32 4.13
N ILE A 647 32.77 -2.96 3.05
CA ILE A 647 31.42 -3.50 2.85
C ILE A 647 31.54 -5.01 2.66
N TRP A 648 30.71 -5.78 3.37
CA TRP A 648 30.67 -7.23 3.30
C TRP A 648 29.55 -7.70 2.36
N PHE A 649 29.91 -8.65 1.50
CA PHE A 649 28.98 -9.40 0.66
C PHE A 649 28.84 -10.81 1.22
N HIS A 650 27.59 -11.23 1.39
CA HIS A 650 27.28 -12.54 1.92
C HIS A 650 26.73 -13.43 0.80
N PRO A 651 27.22 -14.68 0.65
CA PRO A 651 26.78 -15.58 -0.42
C PRO A 651 25.29 -15.90 -0.41
N ASP A 652 24.65 -15.94 0.76
CA ASP A 652 23.21 -16.15 0.94
C ASP A 652 22.35 -14.97 0.44
N GLU A 653 22.95 -13.82 0.12
CA GLU A 653 22.30 -12.65 -0.48
C GLU A 653 22.49 -12.56 -2.01
N LEU A 654 23.07 -13.60 -2.64
CA LEU A 654 23.21 -13.71 -4.10
C LEU A 654 21.84 -13.80 -4.76
N THR A 655 21.59 -12.96 -5.77
CA THR A 655 20.35 -12.98 -6.55
C THR A 655 20.64 -13.31 -8.00
N GLU A 656 19.73 -14.03 -8.65
CA GLU A 656 19.80 -14.24 -10.10
C GLU A 656 19.58 -12.90 -10.82
N ALA A 657 20.34 -12.64 -11.89
CA ALA A 657 20.14 -11.46 -12.71
C ALA A 657 18.82 -11.61 -13.48
N THR A 658 17.72 -11.15 -12.89
CA THR A 658 16.42 -11.09 -13.56
C THR A 658 16.47 -9.99 -14.62
N GLY A 659 16.28 -10.37 -15.88
CA GLY A 659 15.96 -9.42 -16.93
C GLY A 659 14.65 -8.72 -16.56
N GLU A 660 14.67 -7.40 -16.48
CA GLU A 660 13.49 -6.56 -16.26
C GLU A 660 12.38 -6.98 -17.23
N THR A 661 11.35 -7.65 -16.72
CA THR A 661 10.09 -7.84 -17.45
C THR A 661 9.08 -6.89 -16.82
N GLN A 662 8.68 -5.89 -17.60
CA GLN A 662 7.62 -4.97 -17.26
C GLN A 662 6.35 -5.74 -16.89
N GLY A 663 5.71 -5.33 -15.80
CA GLY A 663 4.48 -5.91 -15.33
C GLY A 663 3.37 -5.76 -16.36
N ASN A 664 2.69 -6.87 -16.64
CA ASN A 664 1.37 -6.84 -17.27
C ASN A 664 0.45 -7.80 -16.52
N VAL A 665 -0.65 -7.25 -16.01
CA VAL A 665 -1.72 -7.96 -15.30
C VAL A 665 -2.76 -8.39 -16.32
N SER A 666 -2.97 -9.70 -16.45
CA SER A 666 -4.17 -10.36 -17.00
C SER A 666 -3.99 -11.86 -16.74
N GLY A 667 -4.87 -12.59 -16.06
CA GLY A 667 -6.26 -12.84 -16.38
C GLY A 667 -6.41 -14.37 -16.59
N GLU A 668 -7.31 -15.00 -15.85
CA GLU A 668 -7.54 -16.44 -15.70
C GLU A 668 -7.70 -17.25 -17.01
N ARG A 669 -7.30 -18.55 -16.98
CA ARG A 669 -8.17 -19.75 -17.20
C ARG A 669 -7.37 -21.03 -17.50
N GLY A 670 -7.88 -22.16 -16.99
CA GLY A 670 -7.85 -23.45 -17.68
C GLY A 670 -6.97 -24.53 -17.07
N GLY A 671 -7.58 -25.46 -16.33
CA GLY A 671 -6.94 -26.68 -15.83
C GLY A 671 -6.91 -27.82 -16.85
N VAL A 672 -5.97 -28.75 -16.66
CA VAL A 672 -6.01 -30.13 -17.18
C VAL A 672 -5.27 -31.05 -16.21
N SER A 673 -5.89 -32.18 -15.87
CA SER A 673 -5.41 -33.24 -14.97
C SER A 673 -4.26 -34.09 -15.57
N PRO A 674 -3.42 -34.75 -14.75
CA PRO A 674 -2.37 -35.66 -15.23
C PRO A 674 -2.84 -37.13 -15.31
N PRO A 675 -2.23 -37.98 -16.16
CA PRO A 675 -2.50 -39.41 -16.18
C PRO A 675 -1.62 -40.19 -15.19
N VAL A 676 -2.13 -41.38 -14.84
CA VAL A 676 -1.62 -42.38 -13.89
C VAL A 676 -0.85 -43.49 -14.63
N SER A 677 0.28 -43.95 -14.08
CA SER A 677 0.86 -45.30 -14.27
C SER A 677 1.96 -45.53 -13.22
N SER A 678 1.74 -46.35 -12.18
CA SER A 678 1.96 -47.81 -12.07
C SER A 678 3.37 -48.22 -11.60
N SER A 679 3.43 -48.65 -10.33
CA SER A 679 4.15 -49.80 -9.74
C SER A 679 5.55 -50.18 -10.23
N GLY A 680 6.48 -50.28 -9.27
CA GLY A 680 7.69 -51.09 -9.37
C GLY A 680 8.57 -50.98 -8.13
N ASP A 681 8.45 -51.97 -7.24
CA ASP A 681 9.32 -52.18 -6.07
C ASP A 681 10.80 -52.34 -6.48
N ASN A 682 11.72 -51.68 -5.77
CA ASN A 682 12.90 -52.36 -5.24
C ASN A 682 13.63 -51.56 -4.15
N ALA A 683 13.90 -52.23 -3.05
CA ALA A 683 14.73 -51.75 -1.95
C ALA A 683 16.22 -51.89 -2.29
N ASN A 684 17.03 -50.85 -2.06
CA ASN A 684 18.33 -51.02 -1.41
C ASN A 684 18.86 -49.70 -0.81
N ALA A 685 19.63 -49.86 0.26
CA ALA A 685 20.01 -48.86 1.24
C ALA A 685 21.20 -47.95 0.86
N ASN A 686 21.31 -46.87 1.63
CA ASN A 686 22.46 -45.99 1.90
C ASN A 686 22.79 -44.88 0.88
N ASN A 687 22.36 -43.65 1.17
CA ASN A 687 23.30 -42.61 1.60
C ASN A 687 22.62 -41.41 2.27
N ARG A 688 23.29 -40.86 3.29
CA ARG A 688 22.90 -39.66 4.04
C ARG A 688 23.10 -38.41 3.17
N GLY A 689 22.10 -37.53 3.14
CA GLY A 689 22.19 -36.17 2.62
C GLY A 689 20.99 -35.39 3.15
N ALA A 690 21.26 -34.40 3.99
CA ALA A 690 20.26 -33.64 4.72
C ALA A 690 19.54 -32.65 3.78
N ASP A 691 18.30 -32.97 3.42
CA ASP A 691 17.37 -31.99 2.88
C ASP A 691 16.79 -31.17 4.03
N ALA A 692 17.09 -29.87 4.00
CA ALA A 692 16.55 -28.88 4.90
C ALA A 692 15.03 -28.78 4.69
N ALA A 693 14.28 -29.33 5.63
CA ALA A 693 12.86 -29.05 5.78
C ALA A 693 12.63 -27.54 5.94
N PRO A 694 11.52 -26.98 5.41
CA PRO A 694 11.16 -25.60 5.70
C PRO A 694 10.98 -25.46 7.21
N LEU A 695 11.75 -24.53 7.80
CA LEU A 695 11.69 -24.16 9.21
C LEU A 695 10.23 -23.90 9.59
N ALA A 696 9.70 -24.74 10.49
CA ALA A 696 8.46 -24.44 11.18
C ALA A 696 8.61 -23.09 11.90
N GLU A 697 7.65 -22.18 11.70
CA GLU A 697 7.59 -20.92 12.44
C GLU A 697 7.58 -21.21 13.94
N ASP A 698 8.66 -20.81 14.60
CA ASP A 698 8.82 -20.90 16.04
C ASP A 698 7.82 -19.94 16.71
N LYS A 699 6.68 -20.48 17.15
CA LYS A 699 5.63 -19.76 17.90
C LYS A 699 6.07 -19.26 19.27
N THR A 700 7.35 -19.39 19.62
CA THR A 700 7.96 -18.92 20.88
C THR A 700 9.02 -17.83 20.71
N ALA A 701 9.12 -17.21 19.52
CA ALA A 701 10.08 -16.13 19.30
C ALA A 701 9.80 -14.91 20.20
N ALA A 702 10.74 -14.61 21.11
CA ALA A 702 10.69 -13.43 21.98
C ALA A 702 10.53 -12.14 21.17
N THR A 703 9.79 -11.17 21.72
CA THR A 703 9.40 -9.96 20.97
C THR A 703 10.60 -9.03 20.77
N ARG A 704 11.23 -9.06 19.59
CA ARG A 704 12.36 -8.18 19.26
C ARG A 704 11.91 -6.72 19.12
N VAL A 705 12.78 -5.80 19.57
CA VAL A 705 12.61 -4.36 19.44
C VAL A 705 13.86 -3.74 18.80
N GLN A 706 13.67 -2.77 17.91
CA GLN A 706 14.73 -1.91 17.38
C GLN A 706 14.51 -0.45 17.80
N ALA A 707 15.44 0.11 18.55
CA ALA A 707 15.46 1.52 18.93
C ALA A 707 16.09 2.38 17.83
N LEU A 708 15.36 3.39 17.33
CA LEU A 708 15.79 4.34 16.31
C LEU A 708 15.98 5.73 16.92
N ARG A 709 17.11 6.38 16.63
CA ARG A 709 17.49 7.68 17.20
C ARG A 709 17.82 8.71 16.12
N SER A 710 17.63 10.00 16.43
CA SER A 710 17.87 11.14 15.53
C SER A 710 19.33 11.25 15.08
N ASP A 711 20.26 10.73 15.89
CA ASP A 711 21.69 10.69 15.57
C ASP A 711 22.07 9.57 14.59
N GLY A 712 21.10 8.77 14.14
CA GLY A 712 21.28 7.68 13.17
C GLY A 712 21.57 6.33 13.81
N ILE A 713 21.62 6.24 15.14
CA ILE A 713 21.82 4.96 15.84
C ILE A 713 20.59 4.08 15.67
N ARG A 714 20.83 2.80 15.39
CA ARG A 714 19.82 1.74 15.33
C ARG A 714 20.30 0.57 16.17
N LEU A 715 19.51 0.18 17.18
CA LEU A 715 19.90 -0.85 18.14
C LEU A 715 18.77 -1.89 18.32
N THR A 716 19.01 -3.12 17.89
CA THR A 716 18.06 -4.24 17.97
C THR A 716 18.41 -5.19 19.12
N PHE A 717 17.41 -5.54 19.91
CA PHE A 717 17.54 -6.48 21.03
C PHE A 717 16.19 -7.08 21.42
N VAL A 718 16.25 -8.17 22.18
CA VAL A 718 15.09 -8.73 22.88
C VAL A 718 15.00 -8.06 24.24
N PRO A 719 13.96 -7.25 24.52
CA PRO A 719 13.85 -6.52 25.76
C PRO A 719 13.32 -7.43 26.88
N ASP A 720 13.93 -7.35 28.06
CA ASP A 720 13.54 -8.13 29.24
C ASP A 720 12.86 -7.28 30.32
N GLN A 721 13.18 -5.98 30.37
CA GLN A 721 12.72 -5.07 31.40
C GLN A 721 12.66 -3.62 30.92
N PHE A 722 11.66 -2.89 31.40
CA PHE A 722 11.54 -1.44 31.27
C PHE A 722 11.35 -0.83 32.67
N VAL A 723 12.30 0.01 33.11
CA VAL A 723 12.28 0.72 34.40
C VAL A 723 12.95 2.07 34.23
N ASP A 724 12.45 3.12 34.90
CA ASP A 724 13.04 4.46 34.92
C ASP A 724 13.35 5.05 33.53
N LYS A 725 12.45 4.82 32.57
CA LYS A 725 12.58 5.21 31.15
C LYS A 725 13.69 4.52 30.36
N THR A 726 14.31 3.49 30.92
CA THR A 726 15.33 2.67 30.25
C THR A 726 14.72 1.33 29.87
N LEU A 727 14.81 0.97 28.58
CA LEU A 727 14.48 -0.37 28.08
C LEU A 727 15.76 -1.19 28.00
N SER A 728 15.88 -2.24 28.81
CA SER A 728 17.03 -3.15 28.83
C SER A 728 16.71 -4.47 28.12
N GLY A 729 17.75 -5.15 27.66
CA GLY A 729 17.63 -6.49 27.14
C GLY A 729 18.91 -7.01 26.52
N LYS A 730 18.75 -8.06 25.70
CA LYS A 730 19.87 -8.79 25.09
C LYS A 730 19.84 -8.69 23.57
N SER A 731 20.94 -8.22 23.00
CA SER A 731 21.24 -8.25 21.57
C SER A 731 22.00 -9.53 21.22
N ASP A 732 21.68 -10.13 20.08
CA ASP A 732 22.38 -11.31 19.54
C ASP A 732 23.87 -11.03 19.27
N VAL A 733 24.22 -9.75 19.03
CA VAL A 733 25.58 -9.31 18.69
C VAL A 733 26.25 -8.60 19.84
N LEU A 734 25.52 -7.69 20.51
CA LEU A 734 26.09 -6.83 21.55
C LEU A 734 25.92 -7.39 22.97
N GLY A 735 25.27 -8.54 23.17
CA GLY A 735 24.96 -9.02 24.51
C GLY A 735 24.04 -8.04 25.24
N SER A 736 24.31 -7.74 26.51
CA SER A 736 23.48 -6.81 27.29
C SER A 736 23.51 -5.40 26.71
N CYS A 737 22.34 -4.79 26.56
CA CYS A 737 22.20 -3.46 26.00
C CYS A 737 21.00 -2.71 26.62
N ARG A 738 20.99 -1.40 26.43
CA ARG A 738 19.94 -0.52 26.96
C ARG A 738 19.62 0.61 25.98
N ALA A 739 18.37 1.04 25.99
CA ALA A 739 17.90 2.20 25.25
C ALA A 739 17.13 3.15 26.18
N GLU A 740 17.62 4.40 26.29
CA GLU A 740 16.93 5.46 27.01
C GLU A 740 15.80 6.02 26.16
N VAL A 741 14.55 5.89 26.61
CA VAL A 741 13.37 6.28 25.85
C VAL A 741 13.39 7.76 25.48
N ASP A 742 13.97 8.62 26.30
CA ASP A 742 14.09 10.07 26.02
C ASP A 742 15.02 10.38 24.82
N GLN A 743 15.86 9.43 24.40
CA GLN A 743 16.73 9.58 23.23
C GLN A 743 16.18 8.89 21.97
N VAL A 744 15.15 8.05 22.11
CA VAL A 744 14.59 7.24 21.03
C VAL A 744 13.48 8.00 20.32
N ASP A 745 13.55 8.12 19.00
CA ASP A 745 12.45 8.71 18.21
C ASP A 745 11.37 7.67 17.93
N GLN A 746 11.78 6.42 17.73
CA GLN A 746 10.87 5.34 17.39
C GLN A 746 11.41 3.99 17.85
N PHE A 747 10.53 3.13 18.39
CA PHE A 747 10.78 1.70 18.48
C PHE A 747 10.05 0.97 17.36
N LEU A 748 10.72 0.06 16.67
CA LEU A 748 10.10 -0.94 15.79
C LEU A 748 9.97 -2.26 16.56
N ILE A 749 8.89 -3.00 16.34
CA ILE A 749 8.55 -4.21 17.08
C ILE A 749 8.25 -5.35 16.11
N GLY A 750 8.91 -6.49 16.31
CA GLY A 750 8.74 -7.69 15.49
C GLY A 750 9.05 -7.44 14.01
N ALA A 751 8.19 -7.93 13.12
CA ALA A 751 8.39 -7.94 11.66
C ALA A 751 8.61 -6.56 10.98
N GLU A 752 8.33 -5.46 11.67
CA GLU A 752 8.60 -4.11 11.16
C GLU A 752 10.10 -3.78 11.11
N ILE A 753 10.92 -4.50 11.90
CA ILE A 753 12.38 -4.34 11.93
C ILE A 753 12.98 -4.76 10.59
N GLU A 754 12.60 -5.93 10.07
CA GLU A 754 13.12 -6.48 8.81
C GLU A 754 12.70 -5.61 7.61
N LYS A 755 11.45 -5.12 7.61
CA LYS A 755 10.97 -4.19 6.58
C LYS A 755 11.78 -2.89 6.55
N SER A 756 12.08 -2.33 7.73
CA SER A 756 12.90 -1.13 7.87
C SER A 756 14.35 -1.36 7.43
N ALA A 757 14.91 -2.54 7.69
CA ALA A 757 16.28 -2.89 7.30
C ALA A 757 16.45 -3.00 5.78
N ALA A 758 15.46 -3.50 5.04
CA ALA A 758 15.52 -3.67 3.59
C ALA A 758 15.74 -2.34 2.82
N ASP A 759 15.31 -1.21 3.38
CA ASP A 759 15.46 0.11 2.78
C ASP A 759 16.83 0.76 3.01
N LEU A 760 17.68 0.18 3.87
CA LEU A 760 18.99 0.74 4.20
C LEU A 760 19.97 0.67 3.03
N ALA A 761 20.80 1.70 2.91
CA ALA A 761 21.72 1.87 1.79
C ALA A 761 22.63 0.65 1.57
N TYR A 762 23.17 0.07 2.65
CA TYR A 762 24.06 -1.09 2.59
C TYR A 762 23.34 -2.40 2.27
N HIS A 763 22.07 -2.55 2.63
CA HIS A 763 21.24 -3.73 2.30
C HIS A 763 20.94 -3.86 0.80
N ARG A 764 21.13 -2.77 0.04
CA ARG A 764 21.06 -2.73 -1.43
C ARG A 764 22.36 -3.12 -2.14
N TRP A 765 23.46 -3.32 -1.42
CA TRP A 765 24.71 -3.83 -1.98
C TRP A 765 24.70 -5.35 -1.94
N ARG A 766 24.13 -5.95 -2.99
CA ARG A 766 24.02 -7.39 -3.18
C ARG A 766 24.74 -7.83 -4.44
N LEU A 767 25.28 -9.05 -4.41
CA LEU A 767 25.94 -9.63 -5.56
C LEU A 767 24.90 -10.25 -6.51
N HIS A 768 25.18 -10.15 -7.80
CA HIS A 768 24.39 -10.78 -8.85
C HIS A 768 25.28 -11.71 -9.67
N HIS A 769 24.74 -12.86 -10.09
CA HIS A 769 25.45 -13.73 -11.04
C HIS A 769 25.53 -13.07 -12.41
N ALA A 770 26.67 -13.24 -13.10
CA ALA A 770 26.75 -12.93 -14.51
C ALA A 770 25.71 -13.75 -15.30
N VAL A 771 24.88 -13.09 -16.12
CA VAL A 771 23.82 -13.70 -16.95
C VAL A 771 24.37 -14.89 -17.75
N GLN A 772 23.63 -16.00 -17.83
CA GLN A 772 24.00 -17.15 -18.67
C GLN A 772 23.85 -16.78 -20.16
N PRO A 773 24.78 -17.15 -21.05
CA PRO A 773 24.56 -16.95 -22.49
C PRO A 773 23.48 -17.95 -22.95
N LYS A 774 22.47 -17.46 -23.67
CA LYS A 774 21.55 -18.35 -24.39
C LYS A 774 22.35 -19.06 -25.49
N ILE A 775 22.50 -20.37 -25.37
CA ILE A 775 23.05 -21.21 -26.44
C ILE A 775 21.93 -21.33 -27.48
N ALA A 776 22.15 -20.88 -28.71
CA ALA A 776 21.24 -21.14 -29.83
C ALA A 776 21.38 -22.60 -30.27
N MET A 777 20.83 -23.51 -29.47
CA MET A 777 20.35 -24.81 -29.93
C MET A 777 18.82 -24.74 -29.77
N ASP A 778 18.09 -25.20 -30.78
CA ASP A 778 16.63 -25.06 -30.97
C ASP A 778 16.24 -23.88 -31.88
N ILE A 779 16.68 -23.93 -33.14
CA ILE A 779 15.80 -23.50 -34.24
C ILE A 779 15.09 -24.77 -34.69
N ASP A 780 13.87 -24.95 -34.17
CA ASP A 780 12.96 -26.01 -34.58
C ASP A 780 12.76 -25.99 -36.10
N GLY A 781 12.93 -27.16 -36.70
CA GLY A 781 12.67 -27.38 -38.12
C GLY A 781 11.19 -27.27 -38.41
N ASN A 782 10.71 -26.08 -38.74
CA ASN A 782 9.46 -25.89 -39.48
C ASN A 782 9.36 -24.48 -40.09
N ASP A 783 10.12 -24.19 -41.15
CA ASP A 783 9.78 -23.11 -42.08
C ASP A 783 10.27 -23.45 -43.49
N SER A 784 9.33 -23.88 -44.34
CA SER A 784 9.52 -24.28 -45.73
C SER A 784 9.43 -23.07 -46.69
N GLY A 785 10.16 -21.99 -46.37
CA GLY A 785 10.40 -20.87 -47.27
C GLY A 785 11.90 -20.70 -47.52
N GLU A 786 12.30 -20.54 -48.78
CA GLU A 786 13.68 -20.32 -49.24
C GLU A 786 14.35 -19.10 -48.56
N ARG A 787 14.78 -19.24 -47.30
CA ARG A 787 15.60 -18.24 -46.61
C ARG A 787 17.05 -18.63 -46.79
N LYS A 788 17.78 -17.85 -47.58
CA LYS A 788 19.23 -18.01 -47.74
C LYS A 788 19.91 -17.75 -46.39
N PRO A 789 20.70 -18.71 -45.87
CA PRO A 789 21.43 -18.54 -44.62
C PRO A 789 22.30 -17.27 -44.63
N GLY A 790 22.28 -16.52 -43.54
CA GLY A 790 23.14 -15.35 -43.34
C GLY A 790 22.61 -14.00 -43.87
N ILE A 791 21.31 -13.85 -44.11
CA ILE A 791 20.68 -12.59 -44.57
C ILE A 791 19.83 -11.90 -43.46
N GLU A 792 19.63 -12.55 -42.31
CA GLU A 792 18.66 -12.12 -41.28
C GLU A 792 19.11 -10.93 -40.41
N SER A 793 20.32 -10.41 -40.60
CA SER A 793 20.83 -9.27 -39.84
C SER A 793 20.49 -7.93 -40.46
N VAL A 794 20.14 -6.95 -39.61
CA VAL A 794 19.87 -5.54 -39.98
C VAL A 794 21.07 -4.82 -40.60
N LEU A 795 22.26 -5.42 -40.55
CA LEU A 795 23.48 -4.90 -41.18
C LEU A 795 23.61 -5.31 -42.64
N VAL A 796 22.98 -6.41 -43.07
CA VAL A 796 23.08 -6.92 -44.45
C VAL A 796 22.50 -5.88 -45.42
N GLY A 797 23.24 -5.62 -46.51
CA GLY A 797 22.93 -4.60 -47.52
C GLY A 797 23.36 -3.17 -47.18
N LYS A 798 23.82 -2.91 -45.94
CA LYS A 798 24.31 -1.59 -45.51
C LYS A 798 25.84 -1.48 -45.65
N PRO A 799 26.40 -0.25 -45.75
CA PRO A 799 27.84 -0.05 -45.64
C PRO A 799 28.40 -0.68 -44.37
N ALA A 800 29.50 -1.42 -44.49
CA ALA A 800 30.15 -2.08 -43.37
C ALA A 800 30.71 -1.02 -42.39
N PRO A 801 30.37 -1.08 -41.08
CA PRO A 801 30.89 -0.14 -40.10
C PRO A 801 32.42 -0.13 -40.08
N ASP A 802 33.01 1.04 -40.28
CA ASP A 802 34.47 1.17 -40.38
C ASP A 802 35.16 1.00 -39.01
N PHE A 803 36.36 0.42 -39.00
CA PHE A 803 37.23 0.29 -37.82
C PHE A 803 38.70 0.18 -38.22
N ASN A 804 39.57 0.52 -37.29
CA ASN A 804 41.02 0.48 -37.46
C ASN A 804 41.66 -0.16 -36.22
N LEU A 805 42.11 -1.41 -36.34
CA LEU A 805 42.59 -2.23 -35.23
C LEU A 805 44.03 -2.70 -35.46
N GLU A 806 44.79 -2.88 -34.39
CA GLU A 806 46.15 -3.39 -34.47
C GLU A 806 46.17 -4.87 -34.87
N LEU A 807 47.05 -5.24 -35.80
CA LEU A 807 47.26 -6.62 -36.19
C LEU A 807 48.22 -7.32 -35.24
N LEU A 808 47.87 -8.53 -34.81
CA LEU A 808 48.70 -9.35 -33.95
C LEU A 808 50.08 -9.60 -34.60
N ALA A 809 51.14 -9.51 -33.79
CA ALA A 809 52.53 -9.80 -34.18
C ALA A 809 53.03 -9.02 -35.42
N SER A 810 52.46 -7.85 -35.69
CA SER A 810 52.73 -7.08 -36.92
C SER A 810 53.71 -5.92 -36.77
N GLY A 811 54.19 -5.65 -35.55
CA GLY A 811 55.05 -4.50 -35.25
C GLY A 811 54.32 -3.16 -35.32
N GLY A 812 53.04 -3.11 -34.92
CA GLY A 812 52.23 -1.89 -34.91
C GLY A 812 51.49 -1.59 -36.22
N LYS A 813 51.49 -2.51 -37.20
CA LYS A 813 50.62 -2.37 -38.38
C LYS A 813 49.17 -2.52 -37.95
N LYS A 814 48.29 -1.78 -38.61
CA LYS A 814 46.86 -1.82 -38.35
C LYS A 814 46.11 -2.33 -39.56
N PHE A 815 45.01 -3.03 -39.31
CA PHE A 815 44.00 -3.33 -40.29
C PHE A 815 42.92 -2.25 -40.23
N HIS A 816 42.81 -1.49 -41.31
CA HIS A 816 41.73 -0.53 -41.53
C HIS A 816 40.78 -1.09 -42.58
N LEU A 817 39.50 -1.22 -42.23
CA LEU A 817 38.51 -1.80 -43.12
C LEU A 817 38.29 -0.93 -44.37
N ALA A 818 38.27 0.39 -44.24
CA ALA A 818 38.09 1.29 -45.39
C ALA A 818 39.16 1.13 -46.48
N ASP A 819 40.37 0.68 -46.11
CA ASP A 819 41.48 0.42 -47.05
C ASP A 819 41.30 -0.86 -47.87
N GLN A 820 40.30 -1.70 -47.56
CA GLN A 820 40.06 -2.98 -48.24
C GLN A 820 39.05 -2.91 -49.40
N LYS A 821 38.63 -1.69 -49.81
CA LYS A 821 37.74 -1.53 -50.97
C LYS A 821 38.32 -2.21 -52.22
N GLY A 822 37.47 -2.90 -52.97
CA GLY A 822 37.86 -3.72 -54.12
C GLY A 822 38.17 -5.18 -53.79
N LYS A 823 38.26 -5.56 -52.51
CA LYS A 823 38.37 -6.95 -52.05
C LYS A 823 37.09 -7.39 -51.34
N VAL A 824 36.86 -8.70 -51.28
CA VAL A 824 35.85 -9.28 -50.40
C VAL A 824 36.50 -9.58 -49.06
N VAL A 825 35.94 -9.10 -47.95
CA VAL A 825 36.51 -9.28 -46.61
C VAL A 825 35.60 -10.16 -45.75
N ILE A 826 36.16 -11.18 -45.12
CA ILE A 826 35.50 -11.99 -44.11
C ILE A 826 36.00 -11.55 -42.74
N LEU A 827 35.10 -11.09 -41.87
CA LEU A 827 35.38 -10.81 -40.47
C LEU A 827 34.87 -11.96 -39.61
N ASP A 828 35.74 -12.63 -38.86
CA ASP A 828 35.35 -13.72 -37.97
C ASP A 828 35.59 -13.32 -36.50
N PHE A 829 34.52 -13.02 -35.77
CA PHE A 829 34.57 -12.55 -34.38
C PHE A 829 34.68 -13.74 -33.42
N TRP A 830 35.73 -13.75 -32.59
CA TRP A 830 36.06 -14.90 -31.74
C TRP A 830 36.79 -14.51 -30.45
N ALA A 831 36.94 -15.48 -29.53
CA ALA A 831 37.75 -15.35 -28.32
C ALA A 831 38.44 -16.68 -27.97
N THR A 832 39.58 -16.64 -27.26
CA THR A 832 40.39 -17.84 -26.96
C THR A 832 39.69 -18.84 -26.05
N TRP A 833 38.70 -18.42 -25.26
CA TRP A 833 37.88 -19.27 -24.42
C TRP A 833 36.65 -19.85 -25.15
N CYS A 834 36.38 -19.43 -26.39
CA CYS A 834 35.23 -19.87 -27.16
C CYS A 834 35.49 -21.21 -27.87
N GLY A 835 35.05 -22.31 -27.26
CA GLY A 835 35.15 -23.65 -27.83
C GLY A 835 34.58 -23.77 -29.26
N PRO A 836 33.34 -23.34 -29.53
CA PRO A 836 32.77 -23.37 -30.88
C PRO A 836 33.54 -22.53 -31.91
N CYS A 837 34.10 -21.39 -31.51
CA CYS A 837 34.92 -20.56 -32.38
C CYS A 837 36.19 -21.32 -32.82
N LEU A 838 36.88 -21.95 -31.87
CA LEU A 838 38.08 -22.74 -32.14
C LEU A 838 37.79 -23.99 -33.00
N GLN A 839 36.57 -24.53 -32.94
CA GLN A 839 36.15 -25.65 -33.78
C GLN A 839 35.83 -25.24 -35.22
N THR A 840 35.28 -24.03 -35.42
CA THR A 840 34.79 -23.56 -36.72
C THR A 840 35.81 -22.74 -37.50
N MET A 841 36.72 -22.06 -36.81
CA MET A 841 37.76 -21.23 -37.43
C MET A 841 38.61 -21.96 -38.50
N PRO A 842 39.06 -23.22 -38.32
CA PRO A 842 39.75 -23.97 -39.38
C PRO A 842 38.91 -24.15 -40.65
N LEU A 843 37.57 -24.26 -40.52
CA LEU A 843 36.66 -24.40 -41.66
C LEU A 843 36.52 -23.07 -42.41
N VAL A 844 36.38 -21.97 -41.67
CA VAL A 844 36.30 -20.62 -42.23
C VAL A 844 37.61 -20.24 -42.93
N GLU A 845 38.75 -20.53 -42.31
CA GLU A 845 40.09 -20.36 -42.88
C GLU A 845 40.25 -21.15 -44.18
N LYS A 846 39.88 -22.43 -44.18
CA LYS A 846 39.95 -23.27 -45.38
C LYS A 846 39.11 -22.72 -46.53
N VAL A 847 37.86 -22.33 -46.26
CA VAL A 847 36.98 -21.76 -47.28
C VAL A 847 37.49 -20.42 -47.79
N ALA A 848 37.97 -19.54 -46.91
CA ALA A 848 38.54 -18.26 -47.34
C ALA A 848 39.75 -18.45 -48.27
N HIS A 849 40.63 -19.41 -47.96
CA HIS A 849 41.80 -19.73 -48.77
C HIS A 849 41.42 -20.29 -50.17
N GLU A 850 40.30 -21.01 -50.31
CA GLU A 850 39.81 -21.49 -51.62
C GLU A 850 39.54 -20.33 -52.60
N PHE A 851 39.19 -19.14 -52.11
CA PHE A 851 38.84 -17.96 -52.91
C PHE A 851 39.86 -16.80 -52.81
N GLU A 852 41.03 -17.03 -52.20
CA GLU A 852 42.04 -15.99 -51.99
C GLU A 852 42.52 -15.37 -53.32
N ALA A 853 42.71 -16.21 -54.34
CA ALA A 853 43.09 -15.78 -55.70
C ALA A 853 42.03 -14.91 -56.39
N GLU A 854 40.77 -14.96 -55.94
CA GLU A 854 39.64 -14.16 -56.45
C GLU A 854 39.45 -12.85 -55.66
N GLY A 855 40.35 -12.57 -54.71
CA GLY A 855 40.39 -11.34 -53.92
C GLY A 855 39.60 -11.40 -52.61
N VAL A 856 39.44 -12.59 -52.02
CA VAL A 856 38.86 -12.78 -50.68
C VAL A 856 39.93 -12.73 -49.60
N GLN A 857 39.69 -12.01 -48.50
CA GLN A 857 40.60 -11.90 -47.35
C GLN A 857 39.88 -12.20 -46.03
N LEU A 858 40.42 -13.11 -45.22
CA LEU A 858 39.94 -13.39 -43.86
C LEU A 858 40.69 -12.57 -42.80
N ILE A 859 39.92 -11.95 -41.91
CA ILE A 859 40.41 -11.24 -40.72
C ILE A 859 39.66 -11.78 -39.50
N ALA A 860 40.37 -12.47 -38.62
CA ALA A 860 39.83 -12.93 -37.35
C ALA A 860 39.87 -11.78 -36.34
N VAL A 861 38.72 -11.33 -35.86
CA VAL A 861 38.60 -10.22 -34.90
C VAL A 861 38.50 -10.79 -33.50
N ASN A 862 39.56 -10.65 -32.72
CA ASN A 862 39.62 -11.19 -31.36
C ASN A 862 39.13 -10.14 -30.34
N LEU A 863 38.24 -10.54 -29.43
CA LEU A 863 37.52 -9.62 -28.54
C LEU A 863 38.20 -9.46 -27.19
N GLU A 864 38.70 -8.26 -26.90
CA GLU A 864 39.13 -7.82 -25.56
C GLU A 864 40.21 -8.71 -24.88
N GLU A 865 41.03 -9.45 -25.63
CA GLU A 865 42.11 -10.28 -25.08
C GLU A 865 43.50 -9.74 -25.42
N PRO A 866 44.48 -9.82 -24.49
CA PRO A 866 45.84 -9.35 -24.76
C PRO A 866 46.56 -10.27 -25.76
N ALA A 867 47.44 -9.67 -26.58
CA ALA A 867 48.23 -10.36 -27.62
C ALA A 867 48.85 -11.69 -27.15
N LYS A 868 49.42 -11.73 -25.94
CA LYS A 868 50.05 -12.93 -25.37
C LYS A 868 49.10 -14.14 -25.29
N GLN A 869 47.84 -13.91 -24.92
CA GLN A 869 46.82 -14.96 -24.79
C GLN A 869 46.37 -15.47 -26.15
N ILE A 870 46.22 -14.56 -27.11
CA ILE A 870 45.86 -14.87 -28.49
C ILE A 870 46.96 -15.72 -29.14
N THR A 871 48.22 -15.27 -29.08
CA THR A 871 49.38 -15.98 -29.66
C THR A 871 49.50 -17.41 -29.12
N ALA A 872 49.43 -17.60 -27.80
CA ALA A 872 49.51 -18.92 -27.18
C ALA A 872 48.39 -19.87 -27.64
N THR A 873 47.22 -19.33 -27.99
CA THR A 873 46.07 -20.11 -28.46
C THR A 873 46.22 -20.48 -29.92
N LEU A 874 46.65 -19.54 -30.79
CA LEU A 874 46.93 -19.82 -32.20
C LEU A 874 48.01 -20.90 -32.37
N GLU A 875 49.09 -20.83 -31.58
CA GLU A 875 50.16 -21.84 -31.56
C GLU A 875 49.64 -23.22 -31.14
N ARG A 876 48.84 -23.26 -30.07
CA ARG A 876 48.26 -24.51 -29.55
C ARG A 876 47.34 -25.19 -30.56
N HIS A 877 46.53 -24.39 -31.26
CA HIS A 877 45.55 -24.88 -32.23
C HIS A 877 46.06 -24.94 -33.67
N LYS A 878 47.33 -24.53 -33.91
CA LYS A 878 47.99 -24.50 -35.23
C LYS A 878 47.23 -23.70 -36.28
N LEU A 879 46.63 -22.58 -35.86
CA LEU A 879 45.83 -21.69 -36.72
C LEU A 879 46.73 -20.62 -37.34
N GLN A 880 46.58 -20.34 -38.64
CA GLN A 880 47.41 -19.37 -39.38
C GLN A 880 46.56 -18.22 -39.95
N VAL A 881 45.70 -17.65 -39.11
CA VAL A 881 44.81 -16.54 -39.48
C VAL A 881 45.42 -15.18 -39.16
N THR A 882 45.10 -14.18 -39.99
CA THR A 882 45.42 -12.78 -39.67
C THR A 882 44.46 -12.28 -38.59
N VAL A 883 44.99 -11.87 -37.43
CA VAL A 883 44.17 -11.43 -36.29
C VAL A 883 44.20 -9.91 -36.10
N ALA A 884 43.03 -9.29 -36.10
CA ALA A 884 42.82 -7.92 -35.63
C ALA A 884 42.43 -7.94 -34.15
N MET A 885 43.16 -7.20 -33.31
CA MET A 885 42.95 -7.17 -31.86
C MET A 885 41.95 -6.08 -31.47
N ASP A 886 40.72 -6.45 -31.17
CA ASP A 886 39.68 -5.52 -30.70
C ASP A 886 39.72 -5.38 -29.17
N ILE A 887 40.85 -4.85 -28.67
CA ILE A 887 41.13 -4.75 -27.24
C ILE A 887 40.07 -3.95 -26.48
N ASP A 888 39.48 -2.95 -27.15
CA ASP A 888 38.48 -2.03 -26.59
C ASP A 888 37.04 -2.38 -26.97
N GLY A 889 36.80 -3.49 -27.69
CA GLY A 889 35.46 -3.95 -28.09
C GLY A 889 34.73 -3.06 -29.11
N VAL A 890 35.47 -2.19 -29.82
CA VAL A 890 34.91 -1.17 -30.72
C VAL A 890 34.34 -1.81 -31.99
N ALA A 891 35.05 -2.79 -32.57
CA ALA A 891 34.54 -3.51 -33.74
C ALA A 891 33.37 -4.42 -33.34
N ALA A 892 33.48 -5.15 -32.22
CA ALA A 892 32.43 -6.00 -31.68
C ALA A 892 31.11 -5.25 -31.49
N THR A 893 31.18 -4.04 -30.92
CA THR A 893 30.02 -3.18 -30.70
C THR A 893 29.39 -2.73 -32.03
N LYS A 894 30.20 -2.28 -32.99
CA LYS A 894 29.72 -1.79 -34.29
C LYS A 894 29.03 -2.87 -35.12
N TYR A 895 29.55 -4.09 -35.05
CA TYR A 895 29.01 -5.26 -35.75
C TYR A 895 28.00 -6.05 -34.94
N GLN A 896 27.61 -5.54 -33.76
CA GLN A 896 26.64 -6.17 -32.86
C GLN A 896 26.99 -7.63 -32.55
N ALA A 897 28.28 -7.91 -32.36
CA ALA A 897 28.81 -9.25 -32.08
C ALA A 897 28.51 -9.65 -30.62
N THR A 898 27.23 -9.80 -30.29
CA THR A 898 26.74 -10.20 -28.95
C THR A 898 26.80 -11.71 -28.72
N ALA A 899 27.11 -12.49 -29.76
CA ALA A 899 27.33 -13.93 -29.74
C ALA A 899 28.52 -14.29 -30.66
N ILE A 900 29.29 -15.31 -30.28
CA ILE A 900 30.45 -15.80 -31.05
C ILE A 900 30.43 -17.34 -31.19
N PRO A 901 30.89 -17.91 -32.31
CA PRO A 901 31.48 -17.23 -33.47
C PRO A 901 30.44 -16.43 -34.26
N GLN A 902 30.85 -15.28 -34.82
CA GLN A 902 30.05 -14.51 -35.76
C GLN A 902 30.91 -14.20 -36.99
N THR A 903 30.46 -14.60 -38.18
CA THR A 903 31.20 -14.42 -39.43
C THR A 903 30.46 -13.45 -40.34
N VAL A 904 31.12 -12.38 -40.77
CA VAL A 904 30.56 -11.31 -41.61
C VAL A 904 31.30 -11.27 -42.94
N ILE A 905 30.57 -11.33 -44.06
CA ILE A 905 31.14 -11.16 -45.41
C ILE A 905 30.84 -9.74 -45.89
N ILE A 906 31.86 -9.04 -46.36
CA ILE A 906 31.80 -7.69 -46.90
C ILE A 906 32.19 -7.76 -48.38
N ASP A 907 31.36 -7.17 -49.25
CA ASP A 907 31.59 -7.15 -50.70
C ASP A 907 32.65 -6.12 -51.14
N ARG A 908 32.97 -6.10 -52.44
CA ARG A 908 34.01 -5.22 -53.01
C ARG A 908 33.65 -3.73 -52.90
N GLU A 909 32.37 -3.40 -52.78
CA GLU A 909 31.83 -2.07 -52.57
C GLU A 909 31.89 -1.62 -51.10
N GLY A 910 32.26 -2.53 -50.19
CA GLY A 910 32.36 -2.27 -48.75
C GLY A 910 31.02 -2.34 -48.03
N LYS A 911 30.04 -3.11 -48.53
CA LYS A 911 28.77 -3.38 -47.86
C LYS A 911 28.75 -4.78 -47.26
N VAL A 912 27.99 -4.97 -46.19
CA VAL A 912 27.80 -6.28 -45.57
C VAL A 912 26.91 -7.13 -46.48
N ALA A 913 27.47 -8.17 -47.08
CA ALA A 913 26.77 -9.07 -47.99
C ALA A 913 26.09 -10.23 -47.27
N ARG A 914 26.74 -10.82 -46.25
CA ARG A 914 26.18 -11.89 -45.40
C ARG A 914 26.68 -11.77 -43.97
N LEU A 915 25.91 -12.27 -43.02
CA LEU A 915 26.27 -12.37 -41.60
C LEU A 915 25.72 -13.66 -40.99
N PHE A 916 26.61 -14.49 -40.46
CA PHE A 916 26.31 -15.76 -39.81
C PHE A 916 26.60 -15.66 -38.31
N VAL A 917 25.70 -16.18 -37.46
CA VAL A 917 25.90 -16.27 -36.01
C VAL A 917 25.86 -17.73 -35.60
N GLY A 918 26.87 -18.18 -34.86
CA GLY A 918 27.02 -19.55 -34.39
C GLY A 918 27.83 -20.46 -35.33
N GLY A 919 28.11 -21.66 -34.85
CA GLY A 919 28.89 -22.68 -35.56
C GLY A 919 28.09 -23.95 -35.77
N GLY A 920 27.93 -24.38 -37.02
CA GLY A 920 27.17 -25.59 -37.38
C GLY A 920 27.81 -26.36 -38.54
N PRO A 921 27.43 -27.63 -38.75
CA PRO A 921 28.07 -28.52 -39.72
C PRO A 921 27.94 -28.04 -41.18
N LYS A 922 26.97 -27.19 -41.48
CA LYS A 922 26.73 -26.63 -42.83
C LYS A 922 27.45 -25.30 -43.08
N LEU A 923 28.14 -24.73 -42.08
CA LEU A 923 28.74 -23.39 -42.16
C LEU A 923 29.71 -23.26 -43.34
N ALA A 924 30.54 -24.27 -43.59
CA ALA A 924 31.51 -24.24 -44.70
C ALA A 924 30.83 -24.16 -46.07
N ASP A 925 29.77 -24.93 -46.29
CA ASP A 925 29.06 -24.94 -47.58
C ASP A 925 28.27 -23.64 -47.78
N GLN A 926 27.64 -23.14 -46.72
CA GLN A 926 26.95 -21.85 -46.73
C GLN A 926 27.91 -20.68 -47.02
N LEU A 927 29.11 -20.72 -46.43
CA LEU A 927 30.15 -19.71 -46.66
C LEU A 927 30.68 -19.76 -48.10
N ARG A 928 30.91 -20.96 -48.67
CA ARG A 928 31.31 -21.11 -50.09
C ARG A 928 30.27 -20.57 -51.06
N GLU A 929 29.01 -20.91 -50.83
CA GLU A 929 27.90 -20.44 -51.66
C GLU A 929 27.80 -18.92 -51.61
N ALA A 930 27.83 -18.35 -50.41
CA ALA A 930 27.82 -16.91 -50.20
C ALA A 930 28.99 -16.20 -50.90
N LEU A 931 30.21 -16.75 -50.83
CA LEU A 931 31.38 -16.16 -51.50
C LEU A 931 31.24 -16.22 -53.02
N ARG A 932 30.78 -17.33 -53.60
CA ARG A 932 30.52 -17.41 -55.04
C ARG A 932 29.51 -16.38 -55.51
N GLU A 933 28.43 -16.17 -54.76
CA GLU A 933 27.43 -15.16 -55.07
C GLU A 933 28.00 -13.73 -54.99
N VAL A 934 28.76 -13.43 -53.94
CA VAL A 934 29.38 -12.11 -53.75
C VAL A 934 30.44 -11.84 -54.83
N LEU A 935 31.20 -12.85 -55.22
CA LEU A 935 32.26 -12.72 -56.23
C LEU A 935 31.72 -12.57 -57.66
N ALA A 936 30.57 -13.20 -57.98
CA ALA A 936 29.89 -13.11 -59.27
C ALA A 936 29.30 -11.71 -59.57
N GLY A 937 29.16 -10.85 -58.55
CA GLY A 937 28.56 -9.52 -58.67
C GLY A 937 27.03 -9.56 -58.92
N PRO A 938 26.34 -8.41 -58.93
CA PRO A 938 24.92 -8.36 -59.25
C PRO A 938 24.71 -8.80 -60.71
N SER A 939 24.16 -10.00 -60.90
CA SER A 939 23.70 -10.46 -62.22
C SER A 939 22.77 -9.42 -62.82
N ALA A 940 23.15 -8.88 -63.99
CA ALA A 940 22.30 -8.04 -64.81
C ALA A 940 21.00 -8.81 -65.08
N LYS A 941 19.89 -8.35 -64.49
CA LYS A 941 18.56 -8.71 -64.97
C LYS A 941 18.44 -8.13 -66.37
N SER A 942 18.57 -9.00 -67.38
CA SER A 942 18.06 -8.76 -68.73
C SER A 942 16.54 -8.57 -68.68
N GLU A 943 16.07 -7.74 -69.61
CA GLU A 943 14.69 -7.34 -69.92
C GLU A 943 13.57 -8.36 -69.69
#